data_AF-H9H6A8-F1
#
_entry.id   AF-H9H6A8-F1
#
_cell.length_a   1.000
_cell.length_b   1.000
_cell.length_c   1.000
_cell.angle_alpha   90.00
_cell.angle_beta   90.00
_cell.angle_gamma   90.00
#
_symmetry.space_group_name_H-M   'P 1'
#
loop_
_entity.id
_entity.type
_entity.pdbx_description
1 polymer ?
#
loop_
_entity_poly.entity_id
_entity_poly.type
_entity_poly.pdbx_seq_one_letter_code
_entity_poly.pdbx_strand_id
1 'polypeptide(L)'
;MALPVSVTNPDLLRHSTELFMDSGFSPLCQRMGAMVAFHRFEDFVRNFDEVISCFANLAKESPLFSEARSMMYSEEDCKCIKDEPIHILNVAVQCADHLEDDELVPVFRTFVQSKKHVLVEYGLRRITFLIAQEREFPKFFTFRARDEFAEDRIYRHLEPALAFQLELNRMRNFELKAVPCANHKMHLYLGAARVKEGTEVTDHRFFIRAIIRHSDLITKEASFEYLQNEGERLLLEAMDELEVAFNNTSVRTDCNHIFLNFVPTVIMDPSKIEESVRSMVMRYGSRLWKLRVLQAEVKINIRMTPTGTAIPIRLFLTNESGYYLDISLYKEVTDPRSGNIMFHSFGNKQGAQHGMLINTPYVTKDLLQAKRFQAQSLGTTYIYDFPEMFKQALYKLWGSEKHPKDVLTCTELVLDSQGQLVEMNRLPGGNEIGMVAFKMVLKTREYPQGRTIIVIGNDITFRIGSFGQEEDLLFLRVSQLARAEGIPKIYLSANSGARIGLAEEIRHMFQVAWLDPADPCKGFKYLYLTPQDYTKISSLNSVHCTHIEEEGESRYVITDIIGKDDGLGVENLRGSGTIAGESSLAYEEIITVSMVTCRAIGIGAYLVRLGQRVIQVDNSHIILTGAGALNKVLGREVYTSNNQLGGVQIMHFNGISHITVPDDFEGVYTILEWLSYMPKDNYSPVPIITPTDPIDREIEFLPSKAPYDPRWMLAGRPHPTVKGTWQSGFFDQNSFKEIMEPWAQTVVTGRARLGGIPVGVIAVETRTVEMVVPADPANLDSEAKVSVEGRRESSGRA
;
A
#
# COMPACT_ATOMS: atom_id res chain seq x y z
N MET A 1 32.29 2.30 1.36
CA MET A 1 32.56 3.46 2.25
C MET A 1 31.51 4.50 1.92
N ALA A 2 30.57 4.77 2.82
CA ALA A 2 29.47 5.70 2.57
C ALA A 2 29.89 7.11 3.01
N LEU A 3 29.96 8.02 2.04
CA LEU A 3 30.02 9.46 2.29
C LEU A 3 28.60 9.99 2.54
N PRO A 4 28.41 10.95 3.46
CA PRO A 4 27.10 11.44 3.85
C PRO A 4 26.51 12.35 2.78
N VAL A 5 25.25 12.09 2.40
CA VAL A 5 24.45 12.99 1.58
C VAL A 5 24.08 14.20 2.43
N SER A 6 24.63 15.35 2.07
CA SER A 6 24.31 16.66 2.64
C SER A 6 22.85 17.02 2.32
N VAL A 7 21.98 16.97 3.32
CA VAL A 7 20.62 17.54 3.24
C VAL A 7 20.72 19.01 3.62
N THR A 8 20.94 19.86 2.62
CA THR A 8 20.69 21.30 2.75
C THR A 8 19.60 21.66 1.73
N ASN A 9 18.34 21.45 2.13
CA ASN A 9 17.20 22.03 1.45
C ASN A 9 16.82 23.33 2.19
N PRO A 10 17.12 24.53 1.67
CA PRO A 10 16.96 25.80 2.38
C PRO A 10 15.49 26.21 2.62
N ASP A 11 14.53 25.54 1.99
CA ASP A 11 13.11 25.93 2.04
C ASP A 11 12.33 25.33 3.23
N LEU A 12 12.91 24.38 3.97
CA LEU A 12 12.33 23.86 5.23
C LEU A 12 12.69 24.71 6.47
N LEU A 13 13.59 25.69 6.32
CA LEU A 13 14.06 26.57 7.40
C LEU A 13 13.23 27.86 7.57
N ARG A 14 12.15 28.06 6.81
CA ARG A 14 11.41 29.33 6.79
C ARG A 14 10.06 29.37 7.53
N HIS A 15 9.68 28.34 8.27
CA HIS A 15 8.48 28.38 9.13
C HIS A 15 8.73 28.00 10.60
N SER A 16 9.96 28.16 11.09
CA SER A 16 10.23 28.23 12.53
C SER A 16 10.31 29.70 12.95
N THR A 17 9.17 30.39 13.00
CA THR A 17 9.05 31.59 13.83
C THR A 17 8.97 31.10 15.28
N GLU A 18 10.14 30.73 15.82
CA GLU A 18 10.32 30.44 17.23
C GLU A 18 9.98 31.69 18.02
N LEU A 19 8.94 31.60 18.84
CA LEU A 19 8.79 32.43 20.02
C LEU A 19 9.99 32.13 20.91
N PHE A 20 11.03 32.96 20.80
CA PHE A 20 12.03 33.10 21.85
C PHE A 20 11.27 33.44 23.13
N MET A 21 11.09 32.45 24.02
CA MET A 21 10.77 32.74 25.40
C MET A 21 12.07 33.25 26.03
N ASP A 22 12.13 34.57 26.16
CA ASP A 22 13.12 35.25 26.97
C ASP A 22 13.23 34.56 28.32
N SER A 23 14.48 34.38 28.74
CA SER A 23 14.88 34.00 30.08
C SER A 23 14.35 35.03 31.09
N GLY A 24 13.14 34.80 31.58
CA GLY A 24 12.50 35.60 32.62
C GLY A 24 11.48 34.74 33.34
N PHE A 25 11.70 34.52 34.64
CA PHE A 25 10.84 33.84 35.60
C PHE A 25 9.36 33.71 35.18
N SER A 26 9.00 32.58 34.55
CA SER A 26 7.59 32.19 34.41
C SER A 26 7.12 31.68 35.78
N PRO A 27 6.01 32.20 36.35
CA PRO A 27 5.48 31.66 37.60
C PRO A 27 5.11 30.18 37.40
N LEU A 28 5.25 29.37 38.46
CA LEU A 28 4.72 28.00 38.51
C LEU A 28 3.22 28.04 38.20
N CYS A 29 2.81 27.77 36.96
CA CYS A 29 1.41 27.68 36.57
C CYS A 29 0.78 26.46 37.27
N GLN A 30 0.31 26.65 38.50
CA GLN A 30 -0.39 25.62 39.27
C GLN A 30 -1.84 25.56 38.79
N ARG A 31 -2.17 24.56 37.97
CA ARG A 31 -3.57 24.25 37.64
C ARG A 31 -4.26 23.75 38.90
N MET A 32 -5.43 24.29 39.22
CA MET A 32 -6.27 23.81 40.31
C MET A 32 -7.47 23.06 39.74
N GLY A 33 -7.95 22.03 40.44
CA GLY A 33 -9.16 21.35 40.03
C GLY A 33 -9.96 20.82 41.20
N ALA A 34 -11.27 20.69 41.00
CA ALA A 34 -12.20 20.09 41.94
C ALA A 34 -12.88 18.88 41.29
N MET A 35 -13.12 17.85 42.09
CA MET A 35 -13.94 16.71 41.70
C MET A 35 -15.08 16.59 42.70
N VAL A 36 -16.31 16.61 42.20
CA VAL A 36 -17.54 16.55 42.99
C VAL A 36 -18.38 15.35 42.54
N ALA A 37 -19.12 14.74 43.46
CA ALA A 37 -19.93 13.56 43.18
C ALA A 37 -21.35 13.77 43.68
N PHE A 38 -22.33 13.47 42.83
CA PHE A 38 -23.76 13.64 43.10
C PHE A 38 -24.53 12.39 42.73
N HIS A 39 -25.66 12.17 43.42
CA HIS A 39 -26.52 11.03 43.13
C HIS A 39 -27.25 11.23 41.78
N ARG A 40 -27.81 12.42 41.55
CA ARG A 40 -28.44 12.81 40.28
C ARG A 40 -27.87 14.11 39.72
N PHE A 41 -28.07 14.36 38.43
CA PHE A 41 -27.58 15.57 37.78
C PHE A 41 -28.28 16.84 38.32
N GLU A 42 -29.56 16.76 38.67
CA GLU A 42 -30.33 17.88 39.23
C GLU A 42 -29.77 18.33 40.58
N ASP A 43 -29.18 17.41 41.36
CA ASP A 43 -28.53 17.73 42.63
C ASP A 43 -27.29 18.59 42.40
N PHE A 44 -26.51 18.30 41.36
CA PHE A 44 -25.38 19.14 40.97
C PHE A 44 -25.85 20.52 40.52
N VAL A 45 -26.91 20.60 39.71
CA VAL A 45 -27.46 21.89 39.25
C VAL A 45 -27.89 22.76 40.43
N ARG A 46 -28.52 22.17 41.45
CA ARG A 46 -28.92 22.88 42.68
C ARG A 46 -27.74 23.40 43.51
N ASN A 47 -26.64 22.66 43.55
CA ASN A 47 -25.46 22.99 44.36
C ASN A 47 -24.33 23.64 43.55
N PHE A 48 -24.58 24.00 42.28
CA PHE A 48 -23.54 24.50 41.37
C PHE A 48 -22.85 25.77 41.89
N ASP A 49 -23.62 26.70 42.46
CA ASP A 49 -23.07 27.98 42.91
C ASP A 49 -22.14 27.78 44.13
N GLU A 50 -22.40 26.78 44.99
CA GLU A 50 -21.50 26.37 46.07
C GLU A 50 -20.20 25.74 45.52
N VAL A 51 -20.33 24.82 44.56
CA VAL A 51 -19.18 24.17 43.91
C VAL A 51 -18.27 25.17 43.21
N ILE A 52 -18.85 26.15 42.52
CA ILE A 52 -18.07 27.19 41.83
C ILE A 52 -17.41 28.16 42.81
N SER A 53 -18.04 28.43 43.97
CA SER A 53 -17.46 29.28 45.01
C SER A 53 -16.13 28.74 45.55
N CYS A 54 -15.86 27.44 45.44
CA CYS A 54 -14.56 26.85 45.80
C CYS A 54 -13.40 27.33 44.91
N PHE A 55 -13.71 27.87 43.73
CA PHE A 55 -12.73 28.49 42.83
C PHE A 55 -12.69 30.01 42.98
N ALA A 56 -13.52 30.60 43.83
CA ALA A 56 -13.36 32.01 44.21
C ALA A 56 -12.01 32.14 44.92
N ASN A 57 -11.20 33.10 44.49
CA ASN A 57 -9.91 33.37 45.09
C ASN A 57 -10.01 33.39 46.63
N LEU A 58 -9.25 32.52 47.31
CA LEU A 58 -8.85 32.72 48.71
C LEU A 58 -8.13 34.07 48.74
N ALA A 59 -8.87 35.11 49.04
CA ALA A 59 -8.37 36.48 49.06
C ALA A 59 -7.22 36.56 50.08
N LYS A 60 -6.07 37.04 49.60
CA LYS A 60 -5.13 37.89 50.32
C LYS A 60 -5.05 37.60 51.82
N GLU A 61 -4.16 36.69 52.22
CA GLU A 61 -3.59 36.85 53.56
C GLU A 61 -2.92 38.23 53.60
N SER A 62 -3.37 39.06 54.54
CA SER A 62 -2.82 40.39 54.84
C SER A 62 -1.29 40.39 54.81
N PRO A 63 -0.63 41.45 54.32
CA PRO A 63 0.82 41.52 54.29
C PRO A 63 1.33 41.63 55.73
N LEU A 64 1.76 40.50 56.31
CA LEU A 64 2.59 40.52 57.50
C LEU A 64 4.03 40.81 57.07
N PHE A 65 4.41 42.08 57.26
CA PHE A 65 5.76 42.66 57.28
C PHE A 65 6.94 41.78 56.82
N SER A 66 7.57 42.18 55.72
CA SER A 66 9.02 42.12 55.56
C SER A 66 9.51 43.39 54.84
N GLU A 67 10.63 43.90 55.31
CA GLU A 67 11.08 45.28 55.22
C GLU A 67 11.58 45.75 53.84
N ALA A 68 11.45 47.06 53.67
CA ALA A 68 12.03 47.97 52.70
C ALA A 68 13.29 47.51 51.93
N ARG A 69 13.26 47.72 50.60
CA ARG A 69 14.29 48.52 49.92
C ARG A 69 13.84 49.12 48.58
N SER A 70 13.94 50.45 48.57
CA SER A 70 14.24 51.41 47.49
C SER A 70 13.39 51.43 46.21
N MET A 71 12.72 52.56 46.06
CA MET A 71 12.16 53.11 44.82
C MET A 71 13.20 53.22 43.69
N MET A 72 12.76 53.00 42.45
CA MET A 72 12.80 53.98 41.34
C MET A 72 12.23 53.35 40.05
N TYR A 73 11.33 54.12 39.39
CA TYR A 73 10.79 54.02 38.02
C TYR A 73 9.38 53.44 37.78
N SER A 74 8.48 54.41 37.53
CA SER A 74 7.36 54.50 36.58
C SER A 74 6.17 53.54 36.68
N GLU A 75 5.07 54.12 37.16
CA GLU A 75 3.70 53.80 36.77
C GLU A 75 3.55 53.92 35.24
N GLU A 76 3.23 52.81 34.57
CA GLU A 76 2.44 52.70 33.32
C GLU A 76 2.55 51.27 32.78
N ASP A 77 1.82 50.31 33.38
CA ASP A 77 1.40 49.06 32.71
C ASP A 77 0.44 48.24 33.60
N CYS A 78 -0.77 48.78 33.81
CA CYS A 78 -1.90 48.03 34.35
C CYS A 78 -2.99 47.90 33.29
N LYS A 79 -2.66 47.28 32.15
CA LYS A 79 -3.65 46.66 31.27
C LYS A 79 -3.63 45.16 31.54
N CYS A 80 -4.66 44.71 32.24
CA CYS A 80 -4.96 43.33 32.63
C CYS A 80 -4.69 42.36 31.46
N ILE A 81 -3.61 41.58 31.55
CA ILE A 81 -3.41 40.37 30.76
C ILE A 81 -4.57 39.45 31.15
N LYS A 82 -5.44 39.06 30.20
CA LYS A 82 -6.45 38.03 30.45
C LYS A 82 -5.72 36.73 30.78
N ASP A 83 -5.60 36.40 32.06
CA ASP A 83 -5.01 35.15 32.52
C ASP A 83 -5.68 33.96 31.83
N GLU A 84 -4.87 33.00 31.34
CA GLU A 84 -5.42 31.75 30.80
C GLU A 84 -6.27 31.05 31.87
N PRO A 85 -7.42 30.47 31.54
CA PRO A 85 -8.22 29.73 32.51
C PRO A 85 -7.44 28.51 33.03
N ILE A 86 -7.28 28.42 34.35
CA ILE A 86 -6.47 27.40 35.03
C ILE A 86 -7.29 26.34 35.77
N HIS A 87 -8.58 26.56 36.01
CA HIS A 87 -9.42 25.70 36.86
C HIS A 87 -10.02 24.52 36.10
N ILE A 88 -10.10 23.34 36.72
CA ILE A 88 -10.68 22.11 36.14
C ILE A 88 -11.79 21.60 37.05
N LEU A 89 -12.98 21.33 36.51
CA LEU A 89 -14.09 20.75 37.29
C LEU A 89 -14.50 19.39 36.72
N ASN A 90 -14.48 18.36 37.56
CA ASN A 90 -14.98 17.03 37.22
C ASN A 90 -16.23 16.74 38.07
N VAL A 91 -17.32 16.34 37.43
CA VAL A 91 -18.62 16.09 38.08
C VAL A 91 -19.01 14.63 37.85
N ALA A 92 -18.99 13.82 38.91
CA ALA A 92 -19.44 12.43 38.86
C ALA A 92 -20.94 12.34 39.20
N VAL A 93 -21.71 11.65 38.37
CA VAL A 93 -23.15 11.42 38.53
C VAL A 93 -23.40 9.91 38.60
N GLN A 94 -24.09 9.47 39.66
CA GLN A 94 -24.35 8.05 39.90
C GLN A 94 -25.55 7.51 39.11
N CYS A 95 -26.64 8.27 39.05
CA CYS A 95 -27.87 7.90 38.37
C CYS A 95 -28.20 8.97 37.32
N ALA A 96 -28.26 8.56 36.06
CA ALA A 96 -28.69 9.40 34.95
C ALA A 96 -30.10 8.97 34.51
N ASP A 97 -30.97 9.94 34.24
CA ASP A 97 -32.35 9.69 33.80
C ASP A 97 -32.44 9.05 32.40
N HIS A 98 -31.38 9.21 31.61
CA HIS A 98 -31.22 8.65 30.27
C HIS A 98 -29.90 7.86 30.17
N LEU A 99 -29.88 6.79 29.39
CA LEU A 99 -28.68 5.97 29.16
C LEU A 99 -27.99 6.29 27.84
N GLU A 100 -28.70 6.88 26.88
CA GLU A 100 -28.20 7.18 25.54
C GLU A 100 -27.48 8.53 25.48
N ASP A 101 -26.37 8.58 24.75
CA ASP A 101 -25.53 9.77 24.65
C ASP A 101 -26.27 10.96 24.01
N ASP A 102 -27.14 10.69 23.03
CA ASP A 102 -27.87 11.70 22.27
C ASP A 102 -28.93 12.43 23.10
N GLU A 103 -29.41 11.82 24.18
CA GLU A 103 -30.34 12.43 25.14
C GLU A 103 -29.60 13.15 26.28
N LEU A 104 -28.46 12.63 26.72
CA LEU A 104 -27.66 13.20 27.81
C LEU A 104 -26.90 14.47 27.43
N VAL A 105 -26.34 14.50 26.21
CA VAL A 105 -25.52 15.62 25.75
C VAL A 105 -26.31 16.94 25.69
N PRO A 106 -27.55 17.01 25.17
CA PRO A 106 -28.37 18.21 25.20
C PRO A 106 -28.62 18.74 26.62
N VAL A 107 -28.83 17.86 27.60
CA VAL A 107 -29.06 18.24 29.00
C VAL A 107 -27.83 18.94 29.58
N PHE A 108 -26.65 18.30 29.47
CA PHE A 108 -25.39 18.91 29.93
C PHE A 108 -25.05 20.19 29.16
N ARG A 109 -25.25 20.21 27.84
CA ARG A 109 -24.99 21.38 27.00
C ARG A 109 -25.87 22.56 27.42
N THR A 110 -27.16 22.34 27.64
CA THR A 110 -28.09 23.40 28.05
C THR A 110 -27.65 24.01 29.37
N PHE A 111 -27.28 23.18 30.35
CA PHE A 111 -26.76 23.66 31.62
C PHE A 111 -25.45 24.46 31.46
N VAL A 112 -24.43 23.89 30.83
CA VAL A 112 -23.12 24.53 30.65
C VAL A 112 -23.24 25.85 29.90
N GLN A 113 -24.08 25.91 28.86
CA GLN A 113 -24.33 27.13 28.10
C GLN A 113 -25.08 28.19 28.93
N SER A 114 -26.05 27.79 29.77
CA SER A 114 -26.74 28.73 30.66
C SER A 114 -25.82 29.34 31.73
N LYS A 115 -24.76 28.63 32.13
CA LYS A 115 -23.76 29.09 33.12
C LYS A 115 -22.43 29.55 32.48
N LYS A 116 -22.34 29.69 31.15
CA LYS A 116 -21.11 30.02 30.40
C LYS A 116 -20.38 31.24 30.95
N HIS A 117 -21.10 32.34 31.23
CA HIS A 117 -20.49 33.56 31.75
C HIS A 117 -19.81 33.33 33.10
N VAL A 118 -20.46 32.60 34.00
CA VAL A 118 -19.92 32.26 35.34
C VAL A 118 -18.69 31.36 35.21
N LEU A 119 -18.73 30.37 34.32
CA LEU A 119 -17.60 29.47 34.09
C LEU A 119 -16.36 30.22 33.55
N VAL A 120 -16.56 31.23 32.69
CA VAL A 120 -15.48 32.10 32.19
C VAL A 120 -14.94 33.01 33.28
N GLU A 121 -15.83 33.63 34.07
CA GLU A 121 -15.47 34.55 35.16
C GLU A 121 -14.59 33.89 36.23
N TYR A 122 -14.91 32.65 36.58
CA TYR A 122 -14.13 31.84 37.53
C TYR A 122 -12.93 31.14 36.88
N GLY A 123 -12.54 31.50 35.66
CA GLY A 123 -11.33 30.98 35.01
C GLY A 123 -11.36 29.46 34.76
N LEU A 124 -12.54 28.87 34.53
CA LEU A 124 -12.68 27.43 34.31
C LEU A 124 -12.17 27.06 32.91
N ARG A 125 -11.19 26.17 32.84
CA ARG A 125 -10.58 25.67 31.59
C ARG A 125 -11.44 24.61 30.94
N ARG A 126 -11.99 23.70 31.75
CA ARG A 126 -12.87 22.62 31.32
C ARG A 126 -13.78 22.15 32.44
N ILE A 127 -14.95 21.66 32.06
CA ILE A 127 -15.87 20.89 32.90
C ILE A 127 -16.10 19.53 32.26
N THR A 128 -15.96 18.45 33.02
CA THR A 128 -16.15 17.07 32.56
C THR A 128 -17.20 16.37 33.41
N PHE A 129 -18.25 15.85 32.77
CA PHE A 129 -19.27 15.02 33.42
C PHE A 129 -18.92 13.55 33.25
N LEU A 130 -18.92 12.80 34.35
CA LEU A 130 -18.71 11.37 34.41
C LEU A 130 -20.01 10.70 34.85
N ILE A 131 -20.51 9.74 34.06
CA ILE A 131 -21.67 8.92 34.44
C ILE A 131 -21.18 7.53 34.80
N ALA A 132 -21.43 7.11 36.04
CA ALA A 132 -21.09 5.77 36.50
C ALA A 132 -22.08 4.76 35.89
N GLN A 133 -21.54 3.62 35.42
CA GLN A 133 -22.34 2.50 34.92
C GLN A 133 -22.00 1.24 35.71
N GLU A 134 -23.00 0.38 35.95
CA GLU A 134 -22.74 -0.92 36.58
C GLU A 134 -22.06 -1.85 35.57
N ARG A 135 -20.89 -2.40 35.94
CA ARG A 135 -20.12 -3.40 35.17
C ARG A 135 -19.56 -2.92 33.82
N GLU A 136 -19.72 -1.64 33.48
CA GLU A 136 -19.15 -1.01 32.28
C GLU A 136 -18.22 0.15 32.64
N PHE A 137 -17.43 0.62 31.66
CA PHE A 137 -16.55 1.77 31.87
C PHE A 137 -17.38 3.06 31.91
N PRO A 138 -17.10 4.01 32.85
CA PRO A 138 -17.87 5.24 32.94
C PRO A 138 -17.89 6.04 31.64
N LYS A 139 -19.00 6.72 31.37
CA LYS A 139 -19.12 7.64 30.22
C LYS A 139 -18.59 9.02 30.59
N PHE A 140 -17.92 9.69 29.66
CA PHE A 140 -17.29 10.99 29.88
C PHE A 140 -17.74 12.03 28.85
N PHE A 141 -18.14 13.21 29.30
CA PHE A 141 -18.55 14.33 28.46
C PHE A 141 -17.79 15.59 28.85
N THR A 142 -16.94 16.11 27.96
CA THR A 142 -16.02 17.22 28.27
C THR A 142 -16.40 18.48 27.50
N PHE A 143 -16.51 19.60 28.21
CA PHE A 143 -16.78 20.93 27.65
C PHE A 143 -15.63 21.87 28.01
N ARG A 144 -15.11 22.66 27.05
CA ARG A 144 -13.88 23.44 27.25
C ARG A 144 -14.05 24.92 26.91
N ALA A 145 -13.37 25.77 27.65
CA ALA A 145 -13.41 27.21 27.46
C ALA A 145 -12.94 27.66 26.05
N ARG A 146 -11.92 27.00 25.49
CA ARG A 146 -11.38 27.34 24.16
C ARG A 146 -12.39 27.16 23.02
N ASP A 147 -13.38 26.30 23.23
CA ASP A 147 -14.46 26.01 22.28
C ASP A 147 -15.77 26.66 22.75
N GLU A 148 -15.68 27.75 23.53
CA GLU A 148 -16.83 28.45 24.12
C GLU A 148 -17.75 27.56 24.99
N PHE A 149 -17.15 26.57 25.64
CA PHE A 149 -17.84 25.50 26.38
C PHE A 149 -18.84 24.72 25.51
N ALA A 150 -18.58 24.61 24.21
CA ALA A 150 -19.12 23.52 23.41
C ALA A 150 -18.51 22.18 23.86
N GLU A 151 -19.23 21.09 23.61
CA GLU A 151 -18.75 19.75 23.87
C GLU A 151 -17.57 19.44 22.93
N ASP A 152 -16.43 19.03 23.48
CA ASP A 152 -15.38 18.44 22.67
C ASP A 152 -15.63 16.93 22.48
N ARG A 153 -16.22 16.60 21.34
CA ARG A 153 -16.51 15.22 20.93
C ARG A 153 -15.27 14.33 20.79
N ILE A 154 -14.07 14.89 20.62
CA ILE A 154 -12.83 14.11 20.53
C ILE A 154 -12.55 13.39 21.87
N TYR A 155 -12.99 13.97 22.99
CA TYR A 155 -12.80 13.46 24.35
C TYR A 155 -14.05 12.76 24.88
N ARG A 156 -15.06 12.47 24.03
CA ARG A 156 -16.22 11.70 24.47
C ARG A 156 -15.77 10.30 24.89
N HIS A 157 -16.26 9.85 26.05
CA HIS A 157 -15.90 8.59 26.71
C HIS A 157 -14.41 8.44 27.04
N LEU A 158 -13.68 9.55 27.03
CA LEU A 158 -12.26 9.60 27.35
C LEU A 158 -12.01 10.63 28.44
N GLU A 159 -11.46 10.18 29.57
CA GLU A 159 -10.99 11.10 30.60
C GLU A 159 -9.89 12.02 30.01
N PRO A 160 -10.06 13.35 30.02
CA PRO A 160 -9.10 14.26 29.41
C PRO A 160 -7.70 14.22 30.02
N ALA A 161 -7.56 13.79 31.28
CA ALA A 161 -6.26 13.52 31.87
C ALA A 161 -5.57 12.29 31.25
N LEU A 162 -6.29 11.35 30.63
CA LEU A 162 -5.72 10.18 29.95
C LEU A 162 -5.51 10.42 28.45
N ALA A 163 -6.15 11.43 27.87
CA ALA A 163 -6.05 11.71 26.44
C ALA A 163 -4.63 12.01 25.93
N PHE A 164 -3.73 12.49 26.79
CA PHE A 164 -2.31 12.65 26.40
C PHE A 164 -1.67 11.30 26.04
N GLN A 165 -2.13 10.20 26.66
CA GLN A 165 -1.64 8.84 26.39
C GLN A 165 -2.09 8.33 25.02
N LEU A 166 -3.13 8.92 24.42
CA LEU A 166 -3.53 8.65 23.04
C LEU A 166 -2.72 9.47 22.02
N GLU A 167 -1.93 10.45 22.46
CA GLU A 167 -1.03 11.22 21.61
C GLU A 167 -1.71 11.90 20.43
N LEU A 168 -2.90 12.46 20.68
CA LEU A 168 -3.74 13.09 19.66
C LEU A 168 -3.02 14.20 18.87
N ASN A 169 -2.02 14.85 19.48
CA ASN A 169 -1.17 15.87 18.84
C ASN A 169 -0.46 15.36 17.57
N ARG A 170 -0.18 14.06 17.47
CA ARG A 170 0.43 13.48 16.28
C ARG A 170 -0.50 13.48 15.06
N MET A 171 -1.80 13.71 15.27
CA MET A 171 -2.80 13.82 14.21
C MET A 171 -3.14 15.27 13.88
N ARG A 172 -2.36 16.27 14.33
CA ARG A 172 -2.67 17.71 14.15
C ARG A 172 -2.81 18.15 12.68
N ASN A 173 -2.20 17.42 11.75
CA ASN A 173 -2.29 17.68 10.31
C ASN A 173 -3.65 17.26 9.72
N PHE A 174 -4.53 16.67 10.53
CA PHE A 174 -5.86 16.23 10.16
C PHE A 174 -6.93 17.00 10.94
N GLU A 175 -8.06 17.21 10.30
CA GLU A 175 -9.31 17.57 10.96
C GLU A 175 -10.01 16.29 11.40
N LEU A 176 -10.22 16.13 12.71
CA LEU A 176 -10.68 14.89 13.31
C LEU A 176 -12.17 14.94 13.63
N LYS A 177 -12.88 13.91 13.21
CA LYS A 177 -14.26 13.63 13.62
C LYS A 177 -14.29 12.31 14.39
N ALA A 178 -14.73 12.36 15.66
CA ALA A 178 -14.93 11.15 16.45
C ALA A 178 -16.06 10.30 15.84
N VAL A 179 -15.79 9.00 15.69
CA VAL A 179 -16.75 8.00 15.22
C VAL A 179 -17.19 7.17 16.43
N PRO A 180 -18.50 7.05 16.73
CA PRO A 180 -18.98 6.23 17.83
C PRO A 180 -18.54 4.77 17.65
N CYS A 181 -18.02 4.15 18.72
CA CYS A 181 -17.64 2.74 18.77
C CYS A 181 -18.51 2.05 19.82
N ALA A 182 -18.84 0.77 19.61
CA ALA A 182 -19.54 -0.01 20.62
C ALA A 182 -18.64 -0.26 21.84
N ASN A 183 -17.33 -0.43 21.60
CA ASN A 183 -16.34 -0.57 22.66
C ASN A 183 -15.72 0.77 23.06
N HIS A 184 -16.14 1.31 24.21
CA HIS A 184 -15.64 2.60 24.74
C HIS A 184 -14.15 2.62 25.14
N LYS A 185 -13.46 1.46 25.16
CA LYS A 185 -12.00 1.42 25.35
C LYS A 185 -11.23 1.84 24.10
N MET A 186 -11.91 1.89 22.95
CA MET A 186 -11.35 2.23 21.66
C MET A 186 -11.88 3.60 21.22
N HIS A 187 -10.99 4.41 20.69
CA HIS A 187 -11.32 5.72 20.17
C HIS A 187 -11.02 5.73 18.69
N LEU A 188 -12.08 5.72 17.88
CA LEU A 188 -12.00 5.81 16.43
C LEU A 188 -12.22 7.25 15.98
N TYR A 189 -11.31 7.74 15.15
CA TYR A 189 -11.38 9.07 14.55
C TYR A 189 -11.31 8.95 13.03
N LEU A 190 -12.24 9.58 12.34
CA LEU A 190 -12.13 9.86 10.91
C LEU A 190 -11.35 11.17 10.76
N GLY A 191 -10.15 11.10 10.21
CA GLY A 191 -9.29 12.24 9.94
C GLY A 191 -9.32 12.63 8.47
N ALA A 192 -9.67 13.89 8.19
CA ALA A 192 -9.54 14.51 6.87
C ALA A 192 -8.26 15.36 6.85
N ALA A 193 -7.37 15.16 5.89
CA ALA A 193 -6.13 15.94 5.82
C ALA A 193 -6.43 17.44 5.64
N ARG A 194 -5.72 18.30 6.40
CA ARG A 194 -5.83 19.75 6.26
C ARG A 194 -5.17 20.18 4.95
N VAL A 195 -5.97 20.67 4.01
CA VAL A 195 -5.53 21.20 2.71
C VAL A 195 -5.77 22.72 2.63
N LYS A 196 -5.17 23.39 1.63
CA LYS A 196 -5.42 24.81 1.38
C LYS A 196 -6.89 25.03 1.00
N GLU A 197 -7.47 26.15 1.43
CA GLU A 197 -8.86 26.52 1.11
C GLU A 197 -9.13 26.45 -0.40
N GLY A 198 -10.23 25.81 -0.79
CA GLY A 198 -10.62 25.59 -2.18
C GLY A 198 -10.11 24.30 -2.84
N THR A 199 -9.26 23.53 -2.17
CA THR A 199 -8.81 22.20 -2.65
C THR A 199 -9.68 21.10 -2.04
N GLU A 200 -10.11 20.12 -2.85
CA GLU A 200 -10.83 18.95 -2.35
C GLU A 200 -9.90 18.06 -1.52
N VAL A 201 -10.39 17.58 -0.37
CA VAL A 201 -9.62 16.66 0.48
C VAL A 201 -9.65 15.26 -0.14
N THR A 202 -8.50 14.75 -0.51
CA THR A 202 -8.36 13.38 -1.06
C THR A 202 -7.87 12.36 -0.02
N ASP A 203 -7.23 12.83 1.06
CA ASP A 203 -6.66 11.98 2.10
C ASP A 203 -7.59 11.91 3.32
N HIS A 204 -8.35 10.83 3.38
CA HIS A 204 -9.19 10.47 4.52
C HIS A 204 -8.64 9.20 5.17
N ARG A 205 -8.49 9.20 6.49
CA ARG A 205 -7.95 8.05 7.24
C ARG A 205 -8.77 7.76 8.46
N PHE A 206 -8.92 6.49 8.78
CA PHE A 206 -9.32 6.07 10.11
C PHE A 206 -8.09 5.96 11.02
N PHE A 207 -8.17 6.63 12.16
CA PHE A 207 -7.22 6.50 13.27
C PHE A 207 -7.95 5.81 14.42
N ILE A 208 -7.58 4.57 14.71
CA ILE A 208 -8.06 3.87 15.90
C ILE A 208 -7.00 3.89 16.97
N ARG A 209 -7.36 4.32 18.18
CA ARG A 209 -6.46 4.44 19.30
C ARG A 209 -7.04 3.77 20.54
N ALA A 210 -6.25 2.94 21.22
CA ALA A 210 -6.69 2.24 22.42
C ALA A 210 -5.64 2.27 23.52
N ILE A 211 -6.10 2.33 24.77
CA ILE A 211 -5.25 2.25 25.97
C ILE A 211 -5.52 0.91 26.66
N ILE A 212 -4.46 0.13 26.81
CA ILE A 212 -4.51 -1.21 27.38
C ILE A 212 -4.11 -1.12 28.84
N ARG A 213 -5.04 -1.52 29.72
CA ARG A 213 -4.88 -1.53 31.17
C ARG A 213 -5.21 -2.91 31.69
N HIS A 214 -4.44 -3.38 32.67
CA HIS A 214 -4.73 -4.61 33.37
C HIS A 214 -5.73 -4.34 34.51
N SER A 215 -6.79 -5.14 34.62
CA SER A 215 -7.84 -4.98 35.65
C SER A 215 -7.33 -5.18 37.08
N ASP A 216 -6.42 -6.14 37.30
CA ASP A 216 -5.97 -6.55 38.65
C ASP A 216 -4.58 -6.07 39.13
N LEU A 217 -3.87 -5.18 38.44
CA LEU A 217 -2.44 -4.93 38.76
C LEU A 217 -2.15 -3.58 39.40
N ILE A 218 -2.39 -3.51 40.71
CA ILE A 218 -1.67 -2.60 41.61
C ILE A 218 -0.37 -3.28 42.13
N THR A 219 -0.22 -4.62 42.04
CA THR A 219 0.83 -5.36 42.78
C THR A 219 1.51 -6.57 42.11
N LYS A 220 1.11 -7.04 40.92
CA LYS A 220 1.80 -8.14 40.18
C LYS A 220 2.30 -7.67 38.81
N GLU A 221 3.36 -8.29 38.31
CA GLU A 221 3.90 -8.03 36.97
C GLU A 221 3.05 -8.79 35.94
N ALA A 222 2.67 -8.14 34.82
CA ALA A 222 1.92 -8.80 33.75
C ALA A 222 2.82 -9.76 32.97
N SER A 223 2.34 -10.97 32.68
CA SER A 223 3.07 -11.92 31.84
C SER A 223 3.07 -11.49 30.37
N PHE A 224 4.09 -11.90 29.62
CA PHE A 224 4.16 -11.67 28.18
C PHE A 224 2.96 -12.28 27.43
N GLU A 225 2.56 -13.50 27.82
CA GLU A 225 1.42 -14.21 27.24
C GLU A 225 0.10 -13.44 27.41
N TYR A 226 -0.11 -12.82 28.58
CA TYR A 226 -1.27 -11.98 28.81
C TYR A 226 -1.34 -10.82 27.81
N LEU A 227 -0.22 -10.11 27.59
CA LEU A 227 -0.18 -8.97 26.68
C LEU A 227 -0.35 -9.38 25.23
N GLN A 228 0.21 -10.52 24.85
CA GLN A 228 0.04 -11.07 23.52
C GLN A 228 -1.45 -11.34 23.26
N ASN A 229 -2.12 -12.03 24.19
CA ASN A 229 -3.55 -12.33 24.08
C ASN A 229 -4.42 -11.06 24.12
N GLU A 230 -4.13 -10.12 25.02
CA GLU A 230 -4.87 -8.86 25.11
C GLU A 230 -4.63 -7.93 23.92
N GLY A 231 -3.40 -7.89 23.42
CA GLY A 231 -3.03 -7.16 22.21
C GLY A 231 -3.73 -7.74 20.98
N GLU A 232 -3.79 -9.07 20.88
CA GLU A 232 -4.50 -9.77 19.80
C GLU A 232 -6.01 -9.53 19.88
N ARG A 233 -6.61 -9.66 21.07
CA ARG A 233 -8.02 -9.34 21.31
C ARG A 233 -8.36 -7.93 20.87
N LEU A 234 -7.56 -6.93 21.27
CA LEU A 234 -7.80 -5.54 20.90
C LEU A 234 -7.50 -5.22 19.44
N LEU A 235 -6.56 -5.92 18.81
CA LEU A 235 -6.35 -5.79 17.38
C LEU A 235 -7.58 -6.29 16.60
N LEU A 236 -8.16 -7.41 17.02
CA LEU A 236 -9.38 -7.94 16.41
C LEU A 236 -10.58 -7.00 16.63
N GLU A 237 -10.78 -6.52 17.86
CA GLU A 237 -11.83 -5.53 18.16
C GLU A 237 -11.62 -4.24 17.35
N ALA A 238 -10.38 -3.79 17.15
CA ALA A 238 -10.06 -2.63 16.31
C ALA A 238 -10.49 -2.86 14.86
N MET A 239 -10.22 -4.05 14.34
CA MET A 239 -10.55 -4.42 12.98
C MET A 239 -12.07 -4.56 12.79
N ASP A 240 -12.79 -5.08 13.78
CA ASP A 240 -14.25 -5.18 13.76
C ASP A 240 -14.90 -3.78 13.73
N GLU A 241 -14.45 -2.86 14.60
CA GLU A 241 -14.93 -1.47 14.62
C GLU A 241 -14.59 -0.71 13.32
N LEU A 242 -13.40 -0.98 12.74
CA LEU A 242 -13.05 -0.45 11.42
C LEU A 242 -13.98 -0.99 10.34
N GLU A 243 -14.28 -2.30 10.31
CA GLU A 243 -15.22 -2.90 9.35
C GLU A 243 -16.60 -2.25 9.41
N VAL A 244 -17.12 -2.02 10.61
CA VAL A 244 -18.39 -1.30 10.81
C VAL A 244 -18.30 0.14 10.29
N ALA A 245 -17.21 0.85 10.62
CA ALA A 245 -17.01 2.22 10.16
C ALA A 245 -16.87 2.33 8.63
N PHE A 246 -16.22 1.36 7.98
CA PHE A 246 -16.10 1.27 6.53
C PHE A 246 -17.47 1.20 5.84
N ASN A 247 -18.42 0.43 6.40
CA ASN A 247 -19.75 0.28 5.84
C ASN A 247 -20.64 1.51 6.04
N ASN A 248 -20.43 2.25 7.13
CA ASN A 248 -21.26 3.39 7.52
C ASN A 248 -20.75 4.74 6.99
N THR A 249 -19.58 4.78 6.35
CA THR A 249 -18.94 6.01 5.91
C THR A 249 -19.01 6.13 4.39
N SER A 250 -19.48 7.28 3.88
CA SER A 250 -19.53 7.55 2.43
C SER A 250 -18.17 7.91 1.83
N VAL A 251 -17.24 8.42 2.66
CA VAL A 251 -15.89 8.78 2.21
C VAL A 251 -14.97 7.57 2.20
N ARG A 252 -14.23 7.44 1.11
CA ARG A 252 -13.25 6.37 0.94
C ARG A 252 -11.99 6.68 1.75
N THR A 253 -11.64 5.80 2.68
CA THR A 253 -10.44 5.96 3.51
C THR A 253 -9.26 5.14 2.96
N ASP A 254 -8.05 5.65 3.22
CA ASP A 254 -6.76 5.05 2.88
C ASP A 254 -5.76 5.24 4.03
N CYS A 255 -4.64 4.50 4.03
CA CYS A 255 -3.56 4.66 5.01
C CYS A 255 -4.03 4.63 6.47
N ASN A 256 -5.00 3.77 6.78
CA ASN A 256 -5.59 3.66 8.11
C ASN A 256 -4.52 3.28 9.14
N HIS A 257 -4.69 3.78 10.37
CA HIS A 257 -3.69 3.72 11.42
C HIS A 257 -4.26 3.14 12.70
N ILE A 258 -3.53 2.16 13.27
CA ILE A 258 -3.85 1.56 14.57
C ILE A 258 -2.79 1.98 15.59
N PHE A 259 -3.20 2.54 16.72
CA PHE A 259 -2.32 2.86 17.85
C PHE A 259 -2.76 2.13 19.12
N LEU A 260 -1.91 1.26 19.64
CA LEU A 260 -2.13 0.53 20.88
C LEU A 260 -1.12 0.98 21.94
N ASN A 261 -1.61 1.48 23.08
CA ASN A 261 -0.76 1.91 24.19
C ASN A 261 -0.92 0.99 25.40
N PHE A 262 0.09 0.14 25.62
CA PHE A 262 0.20 -0.71 26.80
C PHE A 262 0.78 0.08 27.98
N VAL A 263 -0.08 0.39 28.94
CA VAL A 263 0.29 1.13 30.15
C VAL A 263 1.08 0.26 31.15
N PRO A 264 0.73 -1.03 31.39
CA PRO A 264 1.49 -1.89 32.30
C PRO A 264 2.96 -2.02 31.89
N THR A 265 3.85 -2.10 32.89
CA THR A 265 5.27 -2.39 32.67
C THR A 265 5.53 -3.89 32.76
N VAL A 266 6.34 -4.41 31.85
CA VAL A 266 6.46 -5.86 31.59
C VAL A 266 7.93 -6.27 31.59
N ILE A 267 8.25 -7.41 32.19
CA ILE A 267 9.61 -7.95 32.13
C ILE A 267 9.77 -8.82 30.89
N MET A 268 10.54 -8.36 29.90
CA MET A 268 10.80 -9.13 28.69
C MET A 268 12.00 -8.62 27.90
N ASP A 269 12.50 -9.48 27.01
CA ASP A 269 13.46 -9.09 25.99
C ASP A 269 12.74 -8.44 24.79
N PRO A 270 13.13 -7.22 24.37
CA PRO A 270 12.55 -6.53 23.22
C PRO A 270 12.51 -7.33 21.92
N SER A 271 13.47 -8.25 21.69
CA SER A 271 13.51 -9.10 20.50
C SER A 271 12.26 -10.00 20.37
N LYS A 272 11.69 -10.44 21.50
CA LYS A 272 10.46 -11.25 21.52
C LYS A 272 9.22 -10.46 21.10
N ILE A 273 9.25 -9.13 21.25
CA ILE A 273 8.14 -8.26 20.80
C ILE A 273 8.04 -8.33 19.28
N GLU A 274 9.17 -8.21 18.58
CA GLU A 274 9.21 -8.22 17.12
C GLU A 274 8.69 -9.55 16.56
N GLU A 275 9.12 -10.69 17.13
CA GLU A 275 8.69 -12.02 16.70
C GLU A 275 7.18 -12.23 16.89
N SER A 276 6.64 -11.84 18.06
CA SER A 276 5.21 -11.97 18.36
C SER A 276 4.35 -11.09 17.45
N VAL A 277 4.72 -9.82 17.27
CA VAL A 277 4.00 -8.91 16.40
C VAL A 277 4.08 -9.36 14.94
N ARG A 278 5.23 -9.85 14.48
CA ARG A 278 5.38 -10.41 13.13
C ARG A 278 4.43 -11.59 12.92
N SER A 279 4.35 -12.52 13.88
CA SER A 279 3.41 -13.65 13.84
C SER A 279 1.95 -13.19 13.74
N MET A 280 1.56 -12.18 14.54
CA MET A 280 0.21 -11.62 14.52
C MET A 280 -0.13 -10.95 13.18
N VAL A 281 0.76 -10.13 12.63
CA VAL A 281 0.51 -9.46 11.34
C VAL A 281 0.48 -10.45 10.19
N MET A 282 1.32 -11.50 10.21
CA MET A 282 1.25 -12.55 9.18
C MET A 282 -0.07 -13.34 9.25
N ARG A 283 -0.61 -13.55 10.46
CA ARG A 283 -1.91 -14.22 10.66
C ARG A 283 -3.10 -13.38 10.14
N TYR A 284 -3.06 -12.06 10.35
CA TYR A 284 -4.17 -11.15 10.07
C TYR A 284 -3.96 -10.22 8.86
N GLY A 285 -2.85 -10.40 8.13
CA GLY A 285 -2.41 -9.49 7.07
C GLY A 285 -3.44 -9.27 5.98
N SER A 286 -4.16 -10.33 5.55
CA SER A 286 -5.21 -10.23 4.54
C SER A 286 -6.38 -9.33 4.96
N ARG A 287 -6.74 -9.35 6.24
CA ARG A 287 -7.82 -8.54 6.80
C ARG A 287 -7.36 -7.10 7.06
N LEU A 288 -6.14 -6.90 7.56
CA LEU A 288 -5.50 -5.58 7.66
C LEU A 288 -5.39 -4.88 6.29
N TRP A 289 -5.04 -5.64 5.26
CA TRP A 289 -4.96 -5.17 3.88
C TRP A 289 -6.31 -4.73 3.33
N LYS A 290 -7.36 -5.53 3.53
CA LYS A 290 -8.75 -5.16 3.16
C LYS A 290 -9.20 -3.87 3.86
N LEU A 291 -8.80 -3.71 5.12
CA LEU A 291 -9.06 -2.51 5.92
C LEU A 291 -8.10 -1.35 5.62
N ARG A 292 -7.19 -1.50 4.65
CA ARG A 292 -6.20 -0.50 4.24
C ARG A 292 -5.38 0.06 5.40
N VAL A 293 -5.09 -0.80 6.38
CA VAL A 293 -4.23 -0.47 7.51
C VAL A 293 -2.78 -0.52 7.03
N LEU A 294 -2.19 0.65 6.80
CA LEU A 294 -0.84 0.78 6.26
C LEU A 294 0.21 0.87 7.36
N GLN A 295 -0.18 1.46 8.48
CA GLN A 295 0.70 1.70 9.61
C GLN A 295 0.01 1.27 10.90
N ALA A 296 0.77 0.60 11.76
CA ALA A 296 0.35 0.33 13.13
C ALA A 296 1.47 0.67 14.10
N GLU A 297 1.09 1.12 15.29
CA GLU A 297 2.00 1.57 16.32
C GLU A 297 1.65 0.96 17.66
N VAL A 298 2.67 0.43 18.33
CA VAL A 298 2.53 -0.13 19.67
C VAL A 298 3.49 0.61 20.60
N LYS A 299 2.95 1.13 21.70
CA LYS A 299 3.73 1.68 22.82
C LYS A 299 3.65 0.72 23.98
N ILE A 300 4.80 0.32 24.53
CA ILE A 300 4.88 -0.60 25.66
C ILE A 300 6.04 -0.21 26.58
N ASN A 301 5.83 -0.31 27.89
CA ASN A 301 6.90 -0.13 28.87
C ASN A 301 7.51 -1.49 29.22
N ILE A 302 8.81 -1.65 29.03
CA ILE A 302 9.50 -2.91 29.36
C ILE A 302 10.59 -2.72 30.41
N ARG A 303 10.89 -3.77 31.15
CA ARG A 303 12.08 -3.93 31.98
C ARG A 303 12.81 -5.19 31.54
N MET A 304 14.13 -5.15 31.53
CA MET A 304 14.93 -6.36 31.25
C MET A 304 15.10 -7.25 32.49
N THR A 305 15.02 -6.65 33.68
CA THR A 305 15.13 -7.34 34.98
C THR A 305 14.08 -6.79 35.96
N PRO A 306 13.68 -7.54 37.00
CA PRO A 306 12.68 -7.07 37.98
C PRO A 306 13.05 -5.76 38.67
N THR A 307 14.35 -5.56 38.91
CA THR A 307 14.92 -4.35 39.53
C THR A 307 15.34 -3.28 38.51
N GLY A 308 15.16 -3.54 37.21
CA GLY A 308 15.57 -2.64 36.13
C GLY A 308 14.66 -1.42 35.99
N THR A 309 15.20 -0.36 35.40
CA THR A 309 14.41 0.83 35.02
C THR A 309 13.45 0.49 33.88
N ALA A 310 12.24 1.02 33.93
CA ALA A 310 11.29 0.88 32.83
C ALA A 310 11.77 1.69 31.61
N ILE A 311 11.78 1.04 30.44
CA ILE A 311 12.16 1.62 29.16
C ILE A 311 10.90 1.69 28.29
N PRO A 312 10.44 2.87 27.89
CA PRO A 312 9.36 3.02 26.93
C PRO A 312 9.85 2.61 25.54
N ILE A 313 9.24 1.57 25.00
CA ILE A 313 9.52 1.02 23.68
C ILE A 313 8.36 1.34 22.76
N ARG A 314 8.72 1.70 21.53
CA ARG A 314 7.84 2.07 20.43
C ARG A 314 8.11 1.16 19.26
N LEU A 315 7.10 0.45 18.84
CA LEU A 315 7.14 -0.41 17.68
C LEU A 315 6.29 0.23 16.59
N PHE A 316 6.89 0.42 15.42
CA PHE A 316 6.24 0.89 14.21
C PHE A 316 6.19 -0.26 13.21
N LEU A 317 4.99 -0.51 12.69
CA LEU A 317 4.70 -1.45 11.61
C LEU A 317 4.32 -0.63 10.40
N THR A 318 5.03 -0.80 9.29
CA THR A 318 4.72 -0.11 8.03
C THR A 318 4.69 -1.12 6.90
N ASN A 319 3.60 -1.16 6.14
CA ASN A 319 3.45 -2.03 4.98
C ASN A 319 3.11 -1.22 3.72
N GLU A 320 4.01 -0.36 3.26
CA GLU A 320 3.74 0.58 2.16
C GLU A 320 3.34 -0.10 0.85
N SER A 321 4.03 -1.19 0.50
CA SER A 321 3.84 -1.91 -0.76
C SER A 321 2.73 -2.96 -0.69
N GLY A 322 2.30 -3.36 0.52
CA GLY A 322 1.32 -4.43 0.75
C GLY A 322 1.91 -5.81 0.96
N TYR A 323 3.15 -6.03 0.54
CA TYR A 323 3.82 -7.33 0.57
C TYR A 323 5.00 -7.38 1.54
N TYR A 324 5.48 -6.23 2.01
CA TYR A 324 6.61 -6.13 2.92
C TYR A 324 6.25 -5.38 4.19
N LEU A 325 6.27 -6.11 5.30
CA LEU A 325 6.12 -5.53 6.62
C LEU A 325 7.49 -5.06 7.15
N ASP A 326 7.68 -3.75 7.19
CA ASP A 326 8.78 -3.15 7.94
C ASP A 326 8.40 -3.04 9.43
N ILE A 327 9.20 -3.68 10.28
CA ILE A 327 9.08 -3.54 11.74
C ILE A 327 10.29 -2.74 12.22
N SER A 328 10.02 -1.59 12.82
CA SER A 328 11.02 -0.69 13.36
C SER A 328 10.79 -0.47 14.86
N LEU A 329 11.77 -0.83 15.68
CA LEU A 329 11.72 -0.68 17.13
C LEU A 329 12.53 0.55 17.58
N TYR A 330 11.98 1.33 18.49
CA TYR A 330 12.60 2.53 19.05
C TYR A 330 12.46 2.54 20.57
N LYS A 331 13.46 3.10 21.26
CA LYS A 331 13.37 3.54 22.65
C LYS A 331 13.10 5.04 22.68
N GLU A 332 12.24 5.50 23.58
CA GLU A 332 12.09 6.94 23.82
C GLU A 332 13.23 7.41 24.73
N VAL A 333 14.04 8.37 24.27
CA VAL A 333 15.21 8.88 24.99
C VAL A 333 15.12 10.38 25.11
N THR A 334 15.32 10.90 26.31
CA THR A 334 15.43 12.34 26.54
C THR A 334 16.79 12.84 26.08
N ASP A 335 16.81 13.81 25.16
CA ASP A 335 18.01 14.53 24.78
C ASP A 335 18.50 15.39 25.96
N PRO A 336 19.71 15.17 26.50
CA PRO A 336 20.22 15.92 27.63
C PRO A 336 20.44 17.42 27.31
N ARG A 337 20.53 17.82 26.04
CA ARG A 337 20.73 19.23 25.65
C ARG A 337 19.43 20.01 25.55
N SER A 338 18.43 19.45 24.87
CA SER A 338 17.15 20.14 24.63
C SER A 338 16.05 19.79 25.62
N GLY A 339 16.21 18.72 26.41
CA GLY A 339 15.15 18.19 27.28
C GLY A 339 14.01 17.49 26.52
N ASN A 340 14.08 17.44 25.19
CA ASN A 340 13.05 16.82 24.36
C ASN A 340 13.20 15.30 24.30
N ILE A 341 12.09 14.60 24.20
CA ILE A 341 12.07 13.14 24.06
C ILE A 341 12.06 12.77 22.57
N MET A 342 13.01 11.93 22.16
CA MET A 342 13.23 11.51 20.78
C MET A 342 13.13 9.99 20.63
N PHE A 343 12.79 9.54 19.42
CA PHE A 343 12.90 8.14 19.05
C PHE A 343 14.37 7.80 18.77
N HIS A 344 14.92 6.81 19.47
CA HIS A 344 16.22 6.25 19.16
C HIS A 344 16.04 4.79 18.78
N SER A 345 16.44 4.41 17.57
CA SER A 345 16.29 3.03 17.09
C SER A 345 16.92 2.02 18.05
N PHE A 346 16.24 0.90 18.22
CA PHE A 346 16.67 -0.21 19.06
C PHE A 346 17.23 -1.33 18.17
N GLY A 347 18.47 -1.76 18.42
CA GLY A 347 19.17 -2.77 17.61
C GLY A 347 20.08 -2.18 16.52
N ASN A 348 20.43 -3.02 15.53
CA ASN A 348 21.44 -2.68 14.50
C ASN A 348 20.86 -1.98 13.26
N LYS A 349 19.54 -1.90 13.14
CA LYS A 349 18.83 -1.25 12.02
C LYS A 349 18.41 0.15 12.45
N GLN A 350 18.82 1.16 11.69
CA GLN A 350 18.32 2.51 11.87
C GLN A 350 16.97 2.64 11.14
N GLY A 351 15.91 2.90 11.89
CA GLY A 351 14.55 3.06 11.35
C GLY A 351 14.27 4.50 10.92
N ALA A 352 13.22 4.70 10.11
CA ALA A 352 12.87 5.99 9.52
C ALA A 352 12.62 7.13 10.53
N GLN A 353 12.18 6.82 11.75
CA GLN A 353 11.88 7.81 12.79
C GLN A 353 13.09 8.10 13.70
N HIS A 354 14.28 7.56 13.41
CA HIS A 354 15.45 7.76 14.26
C HIS A 354 15.80 9.26 14.39
N GLY A 355 15.92 9.74 15.62
CA GLY A 355 16.24 11.13 15.94
C GLY A 355 15.04 12.09 15.88
N MET A 356 13.86 11.63 15.47
CA MET A 356 12.65 12.45 15.44
C MET A 356 12.05 12.62 16.84
N LEU A 357 11.39 13.75 17.10
CA LEU A 357 10.66 13.99 18.35
C LEU A 357 9.45 13.04 18.47
N ILE A 358 9.11 12.60 19.68
CA ILE A 358 7.95 11.71 19.89
C ILE A 358 6.60 12.36 19.51
N ASN A 359 6.53 13.68 19.51
CA ASN A 359 5.33 14.45 19.13
C ASN A 359 5.27 14.78 17.63
N THR A 360 6.17 14.21 16.82
CA THR A 360 6.19 14.41 15.37
C THR A 360 4.84 14.01 14.77
N PRO A 361 4.15 14.93 14.05
CA PRO A 361 2.87 14.64 13.41
C PRO A 361 2.98 13.65 12.26
N TYR A 362 1.89 12.93 12.00
CA TYR A 362 1.75 12.11 10.81
C TYR A 362 1.69 12.97 9.55
N VAL A 363 2.41 12.53 8.53
CA VAL A 363 2.48 13.19 7.23
C VAL A 363 1.21 12.86 6.43
N THR A 364 0.68 13.86 5.73
CA THR A 364 -0.45 13.70 4.79
C THR A 364 -0.02 12.90 3.56
N LYS A 365 -0.99 12.37 2.81
CA LYS A 365 -0.74 11.52 1.63
C LYS A 365 0.06 12.29 0.58
N ASP A 366 1.17 11.71 0.14
CA ASP A 366 1.98 12.26 -0.94
C ASP A 366 1.50 11.73 -2.31
N LEU A 367 2.05 12.31 -3.39
CA LEU A 367 1.71 11.91 -4.76
C LEU A 367 2.09 10.44 -5.03
N LEU A 368 3.17 9.96 -4.40
CA LEU A 368 3.63 8.58 -4.54
C LEU A 368 2.58 7.59 -3.99
N GLN A 369 2.05 7.86 -2.79
CA GLN A 369 1.02 7.03 -2.20
C GLN A 369 -0.30 7.08 -2.98
N ALA A 370 -0.62 8.19 -3.64
CA ALA A 370 -1.76 8.25 -4.57
C ALA A 370 -1.57 7.31 -5.77
N LYS A 371 -0.38 7.28 -6.38
CA LYS A 371 -0.05 6.33 -7.46
C LYS A 371 -0.06 4.87 -6.96
N ARG A 372 0.54 4.58 -5.81
CA ARG A 372 0.49 3.24 -5.18
C ARG A 372 -0.93 2.73 -5.04
N PHE A 373 -1.78 3.59 -4.51
CA PHE A 373 -3.18 3.27 -4.34
C PHE A 373 -3.90 3.01 -5.67
N GLN A 374 -3.65 3.83 -6.69
CA GLN A 374 -4.23 3.61 -8.02
C GLN A 374 -3.83 2.23 -8.57
N ALA A 375 -2.55 1.84 -8.47
CA ALA A 375 -2.08 0.52 -8.86
C ALA A 375 -2.75 -0.61 -8.03
N GLN A 376 -2.79 -0.48 -6.71
CA GLN A 376 -3.42 -1.45 -5.80
C GLN A 376 -4.92 -1.61 -6.07
N SER A 377 -5.61 -0.52 -6.39
CA SER A 377 -7.04 -0.55 -6.75
C SER A 377 -7.33 -1.31 -8.05
N LEU A 378 -6.32 -1.43 -8.91
CA LEU A 378 -6.34 -2.24 -10.13
C LEU A 378 -5.80 -3.66 -9.90
N GLY A 379 -5.44 -4.01 -8.66
CA GLY A 379 -4.96 -5.34 -8.28
C GLY A 379 -3.52 -5.62 -8.64
N THR A 380 -2.64 -4.61 -8.72
CA THR A 380 -1.21 -4.78 -9.01
C THR A 380 -0.34 -3.93 -8.11
N THR A 381 0.94 -4.31 -8.01
CA THR A 381 1.98 -3.53 -7.36
C THR A 381 2.36 -2.32 -8.19
N TYR A 382 2.66 -1.20 -7.53
CA TYR A 382 3.16 0.00 -8.19
C TYR A 382 4.60 -0.21 -8.68
N ILE A 383 4.92 0.31 -9.87
CA ILE A 383 6.14 -0.07 -10.61
C ILE A 383 7.44 0.16 -9.82
N TYR A 384 7.52 1.22 -9.01
CA TYR A 384 8.70 1.51 -8.19
C TYR A 384 8.82 0.69 -6.90
N ASP A 385 7.80 -0.10 -6.55
CA ASP A 385 7.86 -1.02 -5.40
C ASP A 385 8.41 -2.40 -5.80
N PHE A 386 8.48 -2.73 -7.10
CA PHE A 386 9.06 -4.01 -7.58
C PHE A 386 10.54 -4.20 -7.21
N PRO A 387 11.45 -3.22 -7.29
CA PRO A 387 12.84 -3.41 -6.85
C PRO A 387 12.95 -3.90 -5.39
N GLU A 388 12.14 -3.35 -4.48
CA GLU A 388 12.10 -3.84 -3.09
C GLU A 388 11.49 -5.25 -3.03
N MET A 389 10.48 -5.56 -3.84
CA MET A 389 9.93 -6.91 -3.96
C MET A 389 10.98 -7.94 -4.41
N PHE A 390 11.79 -7.62 -5.41
CA PHE A 390 12.94 -8.44 -5.85
C PHE A 390 13.93 -8.67 -4.72
N LYS A 391 14.25 -7.62 -3.95
CA LYS A 391 15.16 -7.71 -2.81
C LYS A 391 14.62 -8.64 -1.71
N GLN A 392 13.34 -8.56 -1.40
CA GLN A 392 12.70 -9.42 -0.40
C GLN A 392 12.62 -10.87 -0.86
N ALA A 393 12.30 -11.10 -2.14
CA ALA A 393 12.30 -12.44 -2.73
C ALA A 393 13.72 -13.05 -2.75
N LEU A 394 14.76 -12.24 -2.97
CA LEU A 394 16.16 -12.67 -2.82
C LEU A 394 16.47 -13.11 -1.38
N TYR A 395 16.07 -12.33 -0.36
CA TYR A 395 16.26 -12.74 1.03
C TYR A 395 15.55 -14.07 1.34
N LYS A 396 14.32 -14.26 0.82
CA LYS A 396 13.59 -15.54 0.94
C LYS A 396 14.37 -16.71 0.30
N LEU A 397 14.97 -16.51 -0.87
CA LEU A 397 15.79 -17.52 -1.56
C LEU A 397 17.12 -17.83 -0.88
N TRP A 398 17.77 -16.83 -0.29
CA TRP A 398 18.99 -17.05 0.51
C TRP A 398 18.69 -17.82 1.81
N GLY A 399 17.48 -17.70 2.36
CA GLY A 399 17.07 -18.39 3.58
C GLY A 399 17.81 -17.88 4.84
N SER A 400 17.93 -18.74 5.86
CA SER A 400 18.57 -18.43 7.14
C SER A 400 20.11 -18.41 7.11
N GLU A 401 20.72 -18.64 5.95
CA GLU A 401 22.17 -18.55 5.76
C GLU A 401 22.67 -17.10 5.87
N LYS A 402 23.99 -16.92 6.02
CA LYS A 402 24.63 -15.59 5.98
C LYS A 402 24.51 -14.99 4.58
N HIS A 403 23.39 -14.37 4.28
CA HIS A 403 23.20 -13.59 3.07
C HIS A 403 24.07 -12.31 3.10
N PRO A 404 24.49 -11.78 1.94
CA PRO A 404 25.09 -10.45 1.86
C PRO A 404 24.15 -9.38 2.40
N LYS A 405 24.67 -8.27 2.94
CA LYS A 405 23.82 -7.12 3.32
C LYS A 405 23.26 -6.39 2.09
N ASP A 406 24.02 -6.43 0.98
CA ASP A 406 23.75 -5.78 -0.30
C ASP A 406 23.36 -6.81 -1.38
N VAL A 407 22.22 -7.49 -1.18
CA VAL A 407 21.73 -8.53 -2.11
C VAL A 407 21.28 -8.00 -3.47
N LEU A 408 20.89 -6.72 -3.52
CA LEU A 408 20.40 -6.05 -4.72
C LEU A 408 21.00 -4.65 -4.82
N THR A 409 21.54 -4.32 -6.00
CA THR A 409 21.75 -2.93 -6.44
C THR A 409 20.83 -2.67 -7.62
N CYS A 410 20.15 -1.53 -7.63
CA CYS A 410 19.17 -1.16 -8.66
C CYS A 410 19.47 0.25 -9.15
N THR A 411 19.46 0.44 -10.46
CA THR A 411 19.64 1.74 -11.11
C THR A 411 18.56 1.91 -12.17
N GLU A 412 17.90 3.06 -12.19
CA GLU A 412 16.86 3.35 -13.18
C GLU A 412 17.49 3.71 -14.52
N LEU A 413 16.88 3.23 -15.62
CA LEU A 413 17.26 3.53 -16.99
C LEU A 413 16.22 4.46 -17.60
N VAL A 414 16.67 5.61 -18.10
CA VAL A 414 15.79 6.68 -18.61
C VAL A 414 16.31 7.17 -19.96
N LEU A 415 15.43 7.75 -20.78
CA LEU A 415 15.81 8.42 -22.02
C LEU A 415 16.21 9.87 -21.74
N ASP A 416 17.31 10.32 -22.31
CA ASP A 416 17.64 11.74 -22.38
C ASP A 416 16.85 12.46 -23.49
N SER A 417 17.06 13.76 -23.66
CA SER A 417 16.38 14.58 -24.68
C SER A 417 16.71 14.20 -26.12
N GLN A 418 17.72 13.35 -26.35
CA GLN A 418 18.09 12.81 -27.66
C GLN A 418 17.59 11.36 -27.85
N GLY A 419 16.85 10.82 -26.88
CA GLY A 419 16.36 9.44 -26.90
C GLY A 419 17.47 8.39 -26.71
N GLN A 420 18.57 8.76 -26.06
CA GLN A 420 19.63 7.84 -25.63
C GLN A 420 19.39 7.38 -24.18
N LEU A 421 19.82 6.15 -23.87
CA LEU A 421 19.70 5.62 -22.52
C LEU A 421 20.76 6.17 -21.58
N VAL A 422 20.32 6.60 -20.41
CA VAL A 422 21.17 7.03 -19.31
C VAL A 422 20.75 6.36 -18.00
N GLU A 423 21.74 6.05 -17.16
CA GLU A 423 21.52 5.60 -15.80
C GLU A 423 21.24 6.80 -14.89
N MET A 424 20.14 6.76 -14.14
CA MET A 424 19.74 7.86 -13.26
C MET A 424 19.27 7.34 -11.91
N ASN A 425 19.64 8.06 -10.84
CA ASN A 425 19.12 7.85 -9.50
C ASN A 425 18.20 9.03 -9.16
N ARG A 426 16.94 8.96 -9.56
CA ARG A 426 15.90 9.96 -9.24
C ARG A 426 14.92 9.45 -8.19
N LEU A 427 14.08 10.36 -7.68
CA LEU A 427 13.02 10.00 -6.75
C LEU A 427 11.95 9.12 -7.43
N PRO A 428 11.44 8.08 -6.75
CA PRO A 428 10.36 7.24 -7.26
C PRO A 428 9.13 8.05 -7.70
N GLY A 429 8.55 7.66 -8.83
CA GLY A 429 7.35 8.29 -9.40
C GLY A 429 7.58 9.57 -10.19
N GLY A 430 8.83 9.99 -10.38
CA GLY A 430 9.22 11.10 -11.26
C GLY A 430 9.32 10.74 -12.75
N ASN A 431 8.74 9.62 -13.19
CA ASN A 431 8.64 9.27 -14.61
C ASN A 431 7.63 10.17 -15.34
N GLU A 432 8.03 10.64 -16.51
CA GLU A 432 7.20 11.47 -17.40
C GLU A 432 6.50 10.62 -18.48
N ILE A 433 6.83 9.34 -18.58
CA ILE A 433 6.25 8.37 -19.51
C ILE A 433 5.72 7.15 -18.76
N GLY A 434 4.81 6.40 -19.39
CA GLY A 434 4.13 5.23 -18.82
C GLY A 434 4.95 3.93 -18.81
N MET A 435 6.27 4.03 -18.87
CA MET A 435 7.20 2.89 -18.88
C MET A 435 8.40 3.22 -17.98
N VAL A 436 8.83 2.25 -17.18
CA VAL A 436 10.00 2.36 -16.31
C VAL A 436 10.90 1.15 -16.52
N ALA A 437 12.21 1.36 -16.46
CA ALA A 437 13.19 0.30 -16.60
C ALA A 437 14.27 0.39 -15.52
N PHE A 438 14.75 -0.77 -15.09
CA PHE A 438 15.77 -0.92 -14.07
C PHE A 438 16.87 -1.87 -14.55
N LYS A 439 18.12 -1.46 -14.35
CA LYS A 439 19.28 -2.36 -14.38
C LYS A 439 19.53 -2.83 -12.95
N MET A 440 19.39 -4.14 -12.72
CA MET A 440 19.52 -4.74 -11.39
C MET A 440 20.71 -5.69 -11.33
N VAL A 441 21.54 -5.55 -10.31
CA VAL A 441 22.61 -6.50 -9.98
C VAL A 441 22.18 -7.28 -8.74
N LEU A 442 21.93 -8.58 -8.95
CA LEU A 442 21.41 -9.51 -7.95
C LEU A 442 22.53 -10.42 -7.46
N LYS A 443 22.81 -10.46 -6.15
CA LYS A 443 23.65 -11.50 -5.56
C LYS A 443 22.76 -12.69 -5.21
N THR A 444 22.97 -13.80 -5.90
CA THR A 444 22.19 -15.05 -5.73
C THR A 444 23.09 -16.18 -5.25
N ARG A 445 22.52 -17.30 -4.83
CA ARG A 445 23.31 -18.47 -4.37
C ARG A 445 24.20 -19.01 -5.48
N GLU A 446 23.70 -19.02 -6.70
CA GLU A 446 24.41 -19.52 -7.87
C GLU A 446 25.39 -18.50 -8.48
N TYR A 447 25.18 -17.20 -8.22
CA TYR A 447 26.14 -16.14 -8.55
C TYR A 447 26.37 -15.20 -7.34
N PRO A 448 27.16 -15.62 -6.33
CA PRO A 448 27.37 -14.80 -5.12
C PRO A 448 28.07 -13.46 -5.38
N GLN A 449 28.84 -13.36 -6.48
CA GLN A 449 29.49 -12.12 -6.92
C GLN A 449 28.53 -11.16 -7.63
N GLY A 450 27.33 -11.62 -7.99
CA GLY A 450 26.33 -10.85 -8.71
C GLY A 450 26.04 -11.39 -10.11
N ARG A 451 24.78 -11.28 -10.51
CA ARG A 451 24.29 -11.40 -11.89
C ARG A 451 23.48 -10.15 -12.25
N THR A 452 23.57 -9.70 -13.48
CA THR A 452 22.83 -8.52 -13.95
C THR A 452 21.58 -8.96 -14.70
N ILE A 453 20.47 -8.27 -14.47
CA ILE A 453 19.25 -8.38 -15.28
C ILE A 453 18.71 -7.00 -15.63
N ILE A 454 17.92 -6.95 -16.68
CA ILE A 454 17.10 -5.79 -17.04
C ILE A 454 15.65 -6.10 -16.68
N VAL A 455 14.99 -5.17 -15.98
CA VAL A 455 13.56 -5.24 -15.66
C VAL A 455 12.87 -4.05 -16.30
N ILE A 456 11.86 -4.30 -17.12
CA ILE A 456 11.04 -3.28 -17.78
C ILE A 456 9.60 -3.46 -17.29
N GLY A 457 8.88 -2.40 -16.96
CA GLY A 457 7.48 -2.50 -16.61
C GLY A 457 6.67 -1.26 -16.91
N ASN A 458 5.40 -1.48 -17.25
CA ASN A 458 4.45 -0.40 -17.48
C ASN A 458 4.08 0.29 -16.15
N ASP A 459 3.98 1.61 -16.17
CA ASP A 459 3.32 2.36 -15.10
C ASP A 459 1.83 2.45 -15.41
N ILE A 460 1.04 1.54 -14.82
CA ILE A 460 -0.43 1.52 -14.98
C ILE A 460 -1.11 2.81 -14.49
N THR A 461 -0.44 3.58 -13.63
CA THR A 461 -0.96 4.83 -13.08
C THR A 461 -0.84 5.99 -14.07
N PHE A 462 0.08 5.86 -15.04
CA PHE A 462 0.30 6.84 -16.10
C PHE A 462 -0.46 6.44 -17.36
N ARG A 463 -1.49 7.22 -17.72
CA ARG A 463 -2.34 6.97 -18.92
C ARG A 463 -2.70 5.49 -19.09
N ILE A 464 -3.17 4.87 -17.99
CA ILE A 464 -3.58 3.46 -17.89
C ILE A 464 -2.55 2.43 -18.37
N GLY A 465 -1.25 2.78 -18.36
CA GLY A 465 -0.16 1.93 -18.85
C GLY A 465 -0.17 1.76 -20.37
N SER A 466 -0.72 2.72 -21.12
CA SER A 466 -0.77 2.67 -22.58
C SER A 466 0.60 2.88 -23.23
N PHE A 467 0.86 2.15 -24.32
CA PHE A 467 2.05 2.26 -25.14
C PHE A 467 1.93 3.42 -26.13
N GLY A 468 2.60 4.54 -25.85
CA GLY A 468 2.86 5.59 -26.83
C GLY A 468 4.29 5.50 -27.37
N GLN A 469 4.64 6.42 -28.27
CA GLN A 469 5.95 6.43 -28.93
C GLN A 469 7.14 6.46 -27.95
N GLU A 470 7.07 7.24 -26.87
CA GLU A 470 8.17 7.33 -25.89
C GLU A 470 8.27 6.08 -25.03
N GLU A 471 7.14 5.48 -24.65
CA GLU A 471 7.12 4.19 -23.96
C GLU A 471 7.70 3.07 -24.83
N ASP A 472 7.33 3.05 -26.12
CA ASP A 472 7.86 2.12 -27.11
C ASP A 472 9.37 2.32 -27.31
N LEU A 473 9.83 3.58 -27.36
CA LEU A 473 11.24 3.92 -27.51
C LEU A 473 12.06 3.47 -26.30
N LEU A 474 11.59 3.71 -25.07
CA LEU A 474 12.29 3.24 -23.88
C LEU A 474 12.37 1.71 -23.87
N PHE A 475 11.24 1.03 -24.14
CA PHE A 475 11.20 -0.43 -24.20
C PHE A 475 12.16 -0.99 -25.25
N LEU A 476 12.22 -0.36 -26.43
CA LEU A 476 13.13 -0.71 -27.53
C LEU A 476 14.59 -0.58 -27.10
N ARG A 477 15.00 0.60 -26.63
CA ARG A 477 16.39 0.87 -26.27
C ARG A 477 16.87 -0.05 -25.15
N VAL A 478 16.03 -0.29 -24.15
CA VAL A 478 16.37 -1.14 -23.02
C VAL A 478 16.46 -2.61 -23.44
N SER A 479 15.59 -3.06 -24.37
CA SER A 479 15.69 -4.40 -24.97
C SER A 479 16.97 -4.58 -25.79
N GLN A 480 17.36 -3.56 -26.57
CA GLN A 480 18.61 -3.54 -27.34
C GLN A 480 19.83 -3.59 -26.42
N LEU A 481 19.81 -2.85 -25.30
CA LEU A 481 20.86 -2.91 -24.29
C LEU A 481 21.00 -4.31 -23.69
N ALA A 482 19.88 -4.93 -23.29
CA ALA A 482 19.88 -6.28 -22.72
C ALA A 482 20.50 -7.30 -23.69
N ARG A 483 20.16 -7.24 -24.97
CA ARG A 483 20.75 -8.10 -26.01
C ARG A 483 22.22 -7.82 -26.25
N ALA A 484 22.59 -6.55 -26.36
CA ALA A 484 23.99 -6.15 -26.58
C ALA A 484 24.90 -6.62 -25.44
N GLU A 485 24.42 -6.57 -24.19
CA GLU A 485 25.12 -7.11 -23.02
C GLU A 485 24.94 -8.62 -22.84
N GLY A 486 24.03 -9.26 -23.58
CA GLY A 486 23.72 -10.68 -23.49
C GLY A 486 22.96 -11.09 -22.22
N ILE A 487 22.42 -10.14 -21.45
CA ILE A 487 21.84 -10.35 -20.12
C ILE A 487 20.32 -10.60 -20.15
N PRO A 488 19.75 -11.33 -19.16
CA PRO A 488 18.31 -11.59 -19.10
C PRO A 488 17.45 -10.32 -19.07
N LYS A 489 16.33 -10.37 -19.81
CA LYS A 489 15.29 -9.34 -19.86
C LYS A 489 14.00 -9.84 -19.20
N ILE A 490 13.54 -9.12 -18.18
CA ILE A 490 12.29 -9.37 -17.47
C ILE A 490 11.28 -8.27 -17.83
N TYR A 491 10.07 -8.64 -18.24
CA TYR A 491 8.99 -7.70 -18.55
C TYR A 491 7.82 -7.88 -17.57
N LEU A 492 7.47 -6.81 -16.86
CA LEU A 492 6.34 -6.73 -15.94
C LEU A 492 5.15 -6.06 -16.66
N SER A 493 4.15 -6.85 -17.01
CA SER A 493 3.03 -6.42 -17.85
C SER A 493 1.81 -5.98 -17.04
N ALA A 494 1.53 -4.69 -17.07
CA ALA A 494 0.30 -4.06 -16.60
C ALA A 494 -0.10 -2.89 -17.52
N ASN A 495 -0.84 -3.15 -18.60
CA ASN A 495 -1.07 -2.17 -19.66
C ASN A 495 -2.49 -2.20 -20.26
N SER A 496 -2.76 -1.27 -21.16
CA SER A 496 -3.99 -1.19 -21.95
C SER A 496 -3.77 -1.29 -23.46
N GLY A 497 -2.59 -1.75 -23.88
CA GLY A 497 -2.20 -1.80 -25.29
C GLY A 497 -1.75 -0.44 -25.83
N ALA A 498 -1.78 -0.29 -27.17
CA ALA A 498 -1.37 0.94 -27.84
C ALA A 498 -2.24 2.12 -27.38
N ARG A 499 -1.61 3.28 -27.19
CA ARG A 499 -2.31 4.52 -26.87
C ARG A 499 -3.21 4.90 -28.04
N ILE A 500 -4.43 5.30 -27.70
CA ILE A 500 -5.44 5.78 -28.63
C ILE A 500 -5.86 7.19 -28.21
N GLY A 501 -6.16 8.03 -29.18
CA GLY A 501 -6.64 9.38 -28.93
C GLY A 501 -7.40 9.93 -30.13
N LEU A 502 -8.04 11.08 -29.92
CA LEU A 502 -8.64 11.89 -30.97
C LEU A 502 -8.05 13.29 -30.88
N ALA A 503 -8.05 14.03 -31.99
CA ALA A 503 -7.62 15.42 -32.02
C ALA A 503 -8.64 16.32 -31.30
N GLU A 504 -8.43 16.53 -30.00
CA GLU A 504 -9.36 17.29 -29.14
C GLU A 504 -9.50 18.75 -29.59
N GLU A 505 -8.47 19.34 -30.19
CA GLU A 505 -8.57 20.69 -30.76
C GLU A 505 -9.61 20.76 -31.89
N ILE A 506 -9.81 19.68 -32.65
CA ILE A 506 -10.78 19.63 -33.76
C ILE A 506 -12.20 19.33 -33.26
N ARG A 507 -12.31 18.55 -32.18
CA ARG A 507 -13.57 18.04 -31.63
C ARG A 507 -14.60 19.15 -31.35
N HIS A 508 -14.14 20.33 -30.96
CA HIS A 508 -15.01 21.46 -30.62
C HIS A 508 -15.22 22.46 -31.76
N MET A 509 -14.58 22.26 -32.91
CA MET A 509 -14.58 23.23 -34.02
C MET A 509 -15.24 22.69 -35.30
N PHE A 510 -15.26 21.37 -35.52
CA PHE A 510 -15.83 20.83 -36.74
C PHE A 510 -17.34 21.13 -36.84
N GLN A 511 -17.77 21.41 -38.06
CA GLN A 511 -19.16 21.62 -38.44
C GLN A 511 -19.65 20.42 -39.25
N VAL A 512 -20.96 20.19 -39.24
CA VAL A 512 -21.60 19.10 -39.97
C VAL A 512 -22.42 19.69 -41.11
N ALA A 513 -22.12 19.30 -42.35
CA ALA A 513 -22.95 19.66 -43.50
C ALA A 513 -24.11 18.67 -43.60
N TRP A 514 -25.26 19.01 -43.01
CA TRP A 514 -26.45 18.15 -43.02
C TRP A 514 -27.06 18.02 -44.43
N LEU A 515 -27.73 16.89 -44.69
CA LEU A 515 -28.56 16.76 -45.89
C LEU A 515 -29.79 17.68 -45.83
N ASP A 516 -30.36 17.81 -44.63
CA ASP A 516 -31.45 18.73 -44.30
C ASP A 516 -31.17 19.31 -42.90
N PRO A 517 -30.81 20.60 -42.78
CA PRO A 517 -30.53 21.22 -41.48
C PRO A 517 -31.73 21.19 -40.51
N ALA A 518 -32.96 21.09 -41.02
CA ALA A 518 -34.16 20.99 -40.19
C ALA A 518 -34.43 19.57 -39.69
N ASP A 519 -33.85 18.55 -40.33
CA ASP A 519 -34.01 17.13 -39.96
C ASP A 519 -32.67 16.36 -40.03
N PRO A 520 -31.83 16.46 -38.99
CA PRO A 520 -30.53 15.78 -38.91
C PRO A 520 -30.60 14.26 -39.04
N CYS A 521 -31.77 13.65 -38.80
CA CYS A 521 -31.97 12.20 -38.92
C CYS A 521 -31.84 11.71 -40.37
N LYS A 522 -31.98 12.60 -41.37
CA LYS A 522 -31.72 12.26 -42.77
C LYS A 522 -30.24 12.00 -43.06
N GLY A 523 -29.34 12.34 -42.13
CA GLY A 523 -27.90 12.14 -42.26
C GLY A 523 -27.16 13.41 -42.70
N PHE A 524 -25.85 13.26 -42.89
CA PHE A 524 -24.94 14.35 -43.25
C PHE A 524 -24.14 14.01 -44.51
N LYS A 525 -23.65 15.05 -45.20
CA LYS A 525 -22.81 14.96 -46.40
C LYS A 525 -21.33 14.79 -46.02
N TYR A 526 -20.81 15.67 -45.18
CA TYR A 526 -19.40 15.71 -44.78
C TYR A 526 -19.20 16.56 -43.50
N LEU A 527 -17.98 16.52 -42.96
CA LEU A 527 -17.53 17.40 -41.88
C LEU A 527 -16.61 18.49 -42.44
N TYR A 528 -16.73 19.71 -41.93
CA TYR A 528 -15.95 20.85 -42.43
C TYR A 528 -15.57 21.83 -41.32
N LEU A 529 -14.65 22.75 -41.64
CA LEU A 529 -14.34 23.91 -40.82
C LEU A 529 -14.78 25.17 -41.52
N THR A 530 -15.20 26.16 -40.72
CA THR A 530 -15.40 27.52 -41.23
C THR A 530 -14.04 28.13 -41.61
N PRO A 531 -13.98 29.15 -42.49
CA PRO A 531 -12.73 29.83 -42.80
C PRO A 531 -12.05 30.42 -41.57
N GLN A 532 -12.84 30.86 -40.59
CA GLN A 532 -12.34 31.39 -39.32
C GLN A 532 -11.68 30.30 -38.50
N ASP A 533 -12.31 29.13 -38.35
CA ASP A 533 -11.75 28.03 -37.56
C ASP A 533 -10.58 27.36 -38.26
N TYR A 534 -10.62 27.20 -39.58
CA TYR A 534 -9.49 26.71 -40.36
C TYR A 534 -8.27 27.63 -40.19
N THR A 535 -8.46 28.96 -40.25
CA THR A 535 -7.35 29.91 -40.07
C THR A 535 -6.69 29.75 -38.70
N LYS A 536 -7.45 29.50 -37.63
CA LYS A 536 -6.92 29.32 -36.25
C LYS A 536 -5.96 28.13 -36.12
N ILE A 537 -6.17 27.05 -36.89
CA ILE A 537 -5.38 25.82 -36.78
C ILE A 537 -4.49 25.52 -37.98
N SER A 538 -4.60 26.30 -39.05
CA SER A 538 -3.83 26.11 -40.28
C SER A 538 -2.31 26.04 -40.05
N SER A 539 -1.79 26.76 -39.05
CA SER A 539 -0.37 26.74 -38.69
C SER A 539 0.08 25.50 -37.91
N LEU A 540 -0.86 24.72 -37.37
CA LEU A 540 -0.58 23.53 -36.54
C LEU A 540 -0.49 22.24 -37.38
N ASN A 541 -0.87 22.29 -38.66
CA ASN A 541 -1.00 21.11 -39.53
C ASN A 541 -1.89 20.00 -38.95
N SER A 542 -2.84 20.33 -38.07
CA SER A 542 -3.74 19.35 -37.44
C SER A 542 -4.70 18.65 -38.42
N VAL A 543 -5.00 19.27 -39.56
CA VAL A 543 -5.95 18.75 -40.56
C VAL A 543 -5.50 19.06 -41.97
N HIS A 544 -5.83 18.16 -42.90
CA HIS A 544 -5.89 18.49 -44.31
C HIS A 544 -7.34 18.77 -44.69
N CYS A 545 -7.55 19.84 -45.46
CA CYS A 545 -8.86 20.25 -45.90
C CYS A 545 -8.87 20.56 -47.40
N THR A 546 -10.01 20.34 -48.04
CA THR A 546 -10.30 20.85 -49.39
C THR A 546 -11.28 22.00 -49.30
N HIS A 547 -10.92 23.13 -49.90
CA HIS A 547 -11.80 24.30 -49.96
C HIS A 547 -12.90 24.08 -51.02
N ILE A 548 -14.14 24.38 -50.64
CA ILE A 548 -15.31 24.38 -51.52
C ILE A 548 -16.19 25.59 -51.23
N GLU A 549 -17.03 25.95 -52.20
CA GLU A 549 -18.17 26.85 -51.99
C GLU A 549 -19.48 26.06 -52.12
N GLU A 550 -20.29 26.06 -51.08
CA GLU A 550 -21.62 25.42 -51.08
C GLU A 550 -22.61 26.32 -50.33
N GLU A 551 -23.82 26.49 -50.88
CA GLU A 551 -24.87 27.34 -50.29
C GLU A 551 -24.46 28.81 -50.06
N GLY A 552 -23.47 29.31 -50.81
CA GLY A 552 -22.92 30.65 -50.65
C GLY A 552 -21.93 30.79 -49.49
N GLU A 553 -21.57 29.68 -48.83
CA GLU A 553 -20.56 29.63 -47.78
C GLU A 553 -19.27 28.97 -48.28
N SER A 554 -18.14 29.60 -47.94
CA SER A 554 -16.82 29.00 -48.10
C SER A 554 -16.60 27.97 -46.99
N ARG A 555 -16.37 26.70 -47.35
CA ARG A 555 -16.19 25.59 -46.41
C ARG A 555 -14.86 24.88 -46.65
N TYR A 556 -14.17 24.52 -45.57
CA TYR A 556 -12.94 23.71 -45.62
C TYR A 556 -13.30 22.28 -45.20
N VAL A 557 -13.65 21.44 -46.18
CA VAL A 557 -14.03 20.04 -45.95
C VAL A 557 -12.84 19.28 -45.43
N ILE A 558 -12.99 18.62 -44.29
CA ILE A 558 -11.91 17.85 -43.67
C ILE A 558 -11.69 16.57 -44.47
N THR A 559 -10.49 16.39 -45.02
CA THR A 559 -10.10 15.15 -45.72
C THR A 559 -9.35 14.21 -44.79
N ASP A 560 -8.42 14.76 -44.01
CA ASP A 560 -7.58 14.01 -43.10
C ASP A 560 -7.48 14.75 -41.76
N ILE A 561 -7.52 14.00 -40.65
CA ILE A 561 -7.24 14.52 -39.30
C ILE A 561 -5.91 13.93 -38.87
N ILE A 562 -4.91 14.80 -38.72
CA ILE A 562 -3.56 14.44 -38.29
C ILE A 562 -3.44 14.61 -36.76
N GLY A 563 -3.97 15.72 -36.24
CA GLY A 563 -3.83 16.14 -34.84
C GLY A 563 -2.51 16.86 -34.58
N LYS A 564 -2.52 17.80 -33.63
CA LYS A 564 -1.31 18.50 -33.17
C LYS A 564 -0.47 17.65 -32.21
N ASP A 565 -1.13 16.76 -31.48
CA ASP A 565 -0.54 15.94 -30.42
C ASP A 565 -0.12 14.59 -31.01
N ASP A 566 1.05 14.10 -30.63
CA ASP A 566 1.52 12.77 -31.03
C ASP A 566 0.85 11.64 -30.23
N GLY A 567 0.83 10.45 -30.81
CA GLY A 567 0.44 9.22 -30.13
C GLY A 567 -1.08 9.02 -30.05
N LEU A 568 -1.79 9.41 -31.10
CA LEU A 568 -3.22 9.22 -31.31
C LEU A 568 -3.54 7.94 -32.08
N GLY A 569 -2.64 7.47 -32.96
CA GLY A 569 -2.94 6.38 -33.91
C GLY A 569 -1.75 5.59 -34.45
N VAL A 570 -1.54 5.65 -35.78
CA VAL A 570 -0.68 4.73 -36.55
C VAL A 570 0.79 4.78 -36.17
N GLU A 571 1.24 5.90 -35.64
CA GLU A 571 2.58 6.11 -35.11
C GLU A 571 2.86 5.24 -33.88
N ASN A 572 1.86 4.97 -33.03
CA ASN A 572 1.98 4.00 -31.94
C ASN A 572 1.95 2.55 -32.46
N LEU A 573 1.23 2.28 -33.57
CA LEU A 573 1.26 0.96 -34.21
C LEU A 573 2.64 0.65 -34.81
N ARG A 574 3.31 1.65 -35.38
CA ARG A 574 4.70 1.55 -35.82
C ARG A 574 5.63 1.24 -34.65
N GLY A 575 5.48 1.94 -33.53
CA GLY A 575 6.23 1.66 -32.30
C GLY A 575 5.99 0.24 -31.77
N SER A 576 4.73 -0.16 -31.67
CA SER A 576 4.30 -1.52 -31.30
C SER A 576 4.92 -2.60 -32.18
N GLY A 577 4.92 -2.42 -33.51
CA GLY A 577 5.57 -3.36 -34.44
C GLY A 577 7.08 -3.44 -34.26
N THR A 578 7.71 -2.30 -33.94
CA THR A 578 9.16 -2.22 -33.70
C THR A 578 9.55 -3.00 -32.44
N ILE A 579 8.85 -2.81 -31.32
CA ILE A 579 9.13 -3.55 -30.08
C ILE A 579 8.74 -5.03 -30.14
N ALA A 580 7.76 -5.40 -30.96
CA ALA A 580 7.43 -6.79 -31.26
C ALA A 580 8.59 -7.48 -31.99
N GLY A 581 9.12 -6.85 -33.05
CA GLY A 581 10.27 -7.37 -33.78
C GLY A 581 11.50 -7.51 -32.89
N GLU A 582 11.80 -6.48 -32.09
CA GLU A 582 12.90 -6.52 -31.13
C GLU A 582 12.72 -7.62 -30.07
N SER A 583 11.50 -7.85 -29.58
CA SER A 583 11.23 -8.89 -28.59
C SER A 583 11.36 -10.30 -29.17
N SER A 584 11.03 -10.47 -30.45
CA SER A 584 11.28 -11.72 -31.18
C SER A 584 12.78 -12.03 -31.24
N LEU A 585 13.59 -11.03 -31.64
CA LEU A 585 15.04 -11.18 -31.69
C LEU A 585 15.65 -11.41 -30.29
N ALA A 586 15.14 -10.71 -29.28
CA ALA A 586 15.59 -10.88 -27.90
C ALA A 586 15.37 -12.30 -27.38
N TYR A 587 14.26 -12.95 -27.74
CA TYR A 587 14.02 -14.34 -27.32
C TYR A 587 15.05 -15.33 -27.91
N GLU A 588 15.50 -15.10 -29.14
CA GLU A 588 16.49 -15.96 -29.81
C GLU A 588 17.90 -15.82 -29.20
N GLU A 589 18.23 -14.64 -28.67
CA GLU A 589 19.59 -14.30 -28.23
C GLU A 589 19.80 -14.30 -26.71
N ILE A 590 18.77 -13.96 -25.93
CA ILE A 590 18.86 -13.79 -24.48
C ILE A 590 17.69 -14.45 -23.74
N ILE A 591 17.84 -14.59 -22.42
CA ILE A 591 16.76 -15.08 -21.56
C ILE A 591 15.69 -14.00 -21.42
N THR A 592 14.51 -14.27 -21.95
CA THR A 592 13.31 -13.46 -21.77
C THR A 592 12.34 -14.11 -20.79
N VAL A 593 11.78 -13.33 -19.88
CA VAL A 593 10.69 -13.73 -18.97
C VAL A 593 9.67 -12.60 -18.90
N SER A 594 8.38 -12.93 -18.95
CA SER A 594 7.29 -11.99 -18.75
C SER A 594 6.44 -12.38 -17.55
N MET A 595 6.06 -11.40 -16.74
CA MET A 595 5.14 -11.57 -15.62
C MET A 595 3.92 -10.68 -15.85
N VAL A 596 2.72 -11.25 -15.83
CA VAL A 596 1.46 -10.52 -16.02
C VAL A 596 0.84 -10.28 -14.64
N THR A 597 0.92 -9.04 -14.16
CA THR A 597 0.54 -8.65 -12.79
C THR A 597 -0.91 -8.14 -12.71
N CYS A 598 -1.39 -7.47 -13.77
CA CYS A 598 -2.74 -6.89 -13.83
C CYS A 598 -3.49 -7.34 -15.08
N ARG A 599 -3.03 -6.86 -16.24
CA ARG A 599 -3.62 -7.12 -17.54
C ARG A 599 -2.60 -6.85 -18.64
N ALA A 600 -2.66 -7.64 -19.69
CA ALA A 600 -1.88 -7.47 -20.91
C ALA A 600 -2.85 -7.36 -22.09
N ILE A 601 -2.90 -6.21 -22.76
CA ILE A 601 -3.87 -5.92 -23.82
C ILE A 601 -3.13 -5.62 -25.14
N GLY A 602 -3.61 -6.19 -26.24
CA GLY A 602 -3.10 -5.88 -27.59
C GLY A 602 -1.61 -6.20 -27.72
N ILE A 603 -0.78 -5.18 -27.99
CA ILE A 603 0.68 -5.34 -28.07
C ILE A 603 1.28 -5.92 -26.77
N GLY A 604 0.74 -5.58 -25.60
CA GLY A 604 1.17 -6.16 -24.33
C GLY A 604 1.02 -7.69 -24.30
N ALA A 605 -0.09 -8.21 -24.82
CA ALA A 605 -0.32 -9.65 -24.93
C ALA A 605 0.66 -10.32 -25.91
N TYR A 606 0.97 -9.66 -27.04
CA TYR A 606 1.97 -10.15 -27.98
C TYR A 606 3.38 -10.13 -27.40
N LEU A 607 3.79 -9.08 -26.68
CA LEU A 607 5.11 -9.01 -26.03
C LEU A 607 5.29 -10.14 -25.02
N VAL A 608 4.25 -10.44 -24.24
CA VAL A 608 4.23 -11.58 -23.31
C VAL A 608 4.46 -12.89 -24.08
N ARG A 609 3.74 -13.11 -25.19
CA ARG A 609 3.90 -14.32 -26.02
C ARG A 609 5.26 -14.40 -26.71
N LEU A 610 5.76 -13.29 -27.25
CA LEU A 610 7.06 -13.18 -27.92
C LEU A 610 8.22 -13.38 -26.94
N GLY A 611 8.04 -12.97 -25.68
CA GLY A 611 8.95 -13.28 -24.59
C GLY A 611 8.93 -14.76 -24.14
N GLN A 612 7.95 -15.53 -24.59
CA GLN A 612 7.76 -16.98 -24.46
C GLN A 612 7.53 -17.49 -23.03
N ARG A 613 8.41 -17.17 -22.07
CA ARG A 613 8.34 -17.68 -20.70
C ARG A 613 7.45 -16.76 -19.87
N VAL A 614 6.24 -17.22 -19.54
CA VAL A 614 5.19 -16.38 -18.95
C VAL A 614 4.77 -16.88 -17.57
N ILE A 615 4.78 -15.96 -16.60
CA ILE A 615 4.19 -16.14 -15.27
C ILE A 615 2.93 -15.29 -15.22
N GLN A 616 1.79 -15.87 -14.85
CA GLN A 616 0.52 -15.15 -14.78
C GLN A 616 -0.03 -15.15 -13.35
N VAL A 617 -0.36 -13.97 -12.83
CA VAL A 617 -1.04 -13.85 -11.53
C VAL A 617 -2.51 -14.25 -11.68
N ASP A 618 -3.09 -14.99 -10.73
CA ASP A 618 -4.41 -15.64 -10.83
C ASP A 618 -5.56 -14.71 -11.28
N ASN A 619 -5.56 -13.45 -10.83
CA ASN A 619 -6.60 -12.46 -11.18
C ASN A 619 -6.27 -11.59 -12.40
N SER A 620 -5.18 -11.89 -13.10
CA SER A 620 -4.74 -11.16 -14.29
C SER A 620 -5.21 -11.81 -15.58
N HIS A 621 -5.24 -11.05 -16.68
CA HIS A 621 -5.65 -11.57 -17.99
C HIS A 621 -4.78 -11.08 -19.14
N ILE A 622 -4.57 -11.96 -20.12
CA ILE A 622 -3.85 -11.71 -21.38
C ILE A 622 -4.87 -11.72 -22.51
N ILE A 623 -5.21 -10.57 -23.07
CA ILE A 623 -6.27 -10.45 -24.08
C ILE A 623 -5.85 -9.56 -25.26
N LEU A 624 -6.48 -9.76 -26.41
CA LEU A 624 -6.36 -8.84 -27.54
C LEU A 624 -7.45 -7.77 -27.51
N THR A 625 -8.66 -8.14 -27.13
CA THR A 625 -9.84 -7.27 -27.12
C THR A 625 -10.66 -7.55 -25.86
N GLY A 626 -11.18 -6.50 -25.23
CA GLY A 626 -12.00 -6.62 -24.01
C GLY A 626 -13.36 -7.28 -24.28
N ALA A 627 -13.87 -8.01 -23.28
CA ALA A 627 -15.17 -8.68 -23.33
C ALA A 627 -16.31 -7.72 -23.72
N GLY A 628 -16.35 -6.52 -23.13
CA GLY A 628 -17.35 -5.51 -23.46
C GLY A 628 -17.30 -5.03 -24.91
N ALA A 629 -16.12 -5.00 -25.55
CA ALA A 629 -16.01 -4.65 -26.96
C ALA A 629 -16.50 -5.79 -27.86
N LEU A 630 -16.18 -7.05 -27.53
CA LEU A 630 -16.69 -8.22 -28.26
C LEU A 630 -18.22 -8.33 -28.16
N ASN A 631 -18.79 -8.10 -26.97
CA ASN A 631 -20.25 -8.11 -26.78
C ASN A 631 -20.94 -7.05 -27.65
N LYS A 632 -20.36 -5.85 -27.78
CA LYS A 632 -20.87 -4.80 -28.66
C LYS A 632 -20.85 -5.23 -30.14
N VAL A 633 -19.78 -5.88 -30.58
CA VAL A 633 -19.66 -6.41 -31.96
C VAL A 633 -20.68 -7.52 -32.22
N LEU A 634 -20.89 -8.40 -31.24
CA LEU A 634 -21.83 -9.52 -31.35
C LEU A 634 -23.29 -9.11 -31.12
N GLY A 635 -23.57 -7.89 -30.68
CA GLY A 635 -24.91 -7.37 -30.39
C GLY A 635 -25.60 -8.02 -29.19
N ARG A 636 -24.86 -8.78 -28.36
CA ARG A 636 -25.38 -9.47 -27.17
C ARG A 636 -24.29 -9.68 -26.12
N GLU A 637 -24.68 -9.82 -24.86
CA GLU A 637 -23.74 -10.10 -23.76
C GLU A 637 -23.32 -11.58 -23.75
N VAL A 638 -22.23 -11.90 -24.47
CA VAL A 638 -21.67 -13.25 -24.53
C VAL A 638 -20.71 -13.51 -23.36
N TYR A 639 -19.81 -12.56 -23.12
CA TYR A 639 -18.75 -12.69 -22.11
C TYR A 639 -19.02 -11.75 -20.94
N THR A 640 -18.88 -12.26 -19.71
CA THR A 640 -19.12 -11.49 -18.47
C THR A 640 -17.84 -10.91 -17.88
N SER A 641 -16.67 -11.44 -18.27
CA SER A 641 -15.38 -11.02 -17.73
C SER A 641 -14.25 -11.23 -18.75
N ASN A 642 -13.23 -10.37 -18.72
CA ASN A 642 -12.02 -10.56 -19.50
C ASN A 642 -11.27 -11.85 -19.12
N ASN A 643 -11.46 -12.37 -17.90
CA ASN A 643 -10.84 -13.64 -17.50
C ASN A 643 -11.39 -14.82 -18.33
N GLN A 644 -12.62 -14.75 -18.84
CA GLN A 644 -13.15 -15.77 -19.76
C GLN A 644 -12.39 -15.82 -21.10
N LEU A 645 -11.70 -14.75 -21.46
CA LEU A 645 -10.93 -14.64 -22.71
C LEU A 645 -9.44 -14.92 -22.49
N GLY A 646 -8.90 -14.52 -21.34
CA GLY A 646 -7.46 -14.49 -21.12
C GLY A 646 -6.98 -14.74 -19.71
N GLY A 647 -7.87 -15.16 -18.80
CA GLY A 647 -7.48 -15.54 -17.44
C GLY A 647 -6.65 -16.84 -17.43
N VAL A 648 -6.18 -17.22 -16.24
CA VAL A 648 -5.35 -18.42 -16.05
C VAL A 648 -6.03 -19.70 -16.55
N GLN A 649 -7.36 -19.78 -16.44
CA GLN A 649 -8.16 -20.91 -16.94
C GLN A 649 -8.10 -21.08 -18.47
N ILE A 650 -7.68 -20.04 -19.20
CA ILE A 650 -7.48 -20.10 -20.65
C ILE A 650 -5.98 -20.25 -20.94
N MET A 651 -5.18 -19.33 -20.41
CA MET A 651 -3.78 -19.17 -20.81
C MET A 651 -2.85 -20.22 -20.20
N HIS A 652 -3.15 -20.75 -19.02
CA HIS A 652 -2.38 -21.85 -18.45
C HIS A 652 -2.72 -23.17 -19.16
N PHE A 653 -4.01 -23.40 -19.45
CA PHE A 653 -4.52 -24.59 -20.12
C PHE A 653 -4.22 -24.65 -21.62
N ASN A 654 -3.77 -23.56 -22.24
CA ASN A 654 -3.30 -23.52 -23.62
C ASN A 654 -1.77 -23.39 -23.76
N GLY A 655 -1.03 -23.40 -22.64
CA GLY A 655 0.43 -23.36 -22.62
C GLY A 655 1.08 -21.98 -22.79
N ILE A 656 0.31 -20.90 -22.95
CA ILE A 656 0.87 -19.54 -23.00
C ILE A 656 1.48 -19.19 -21.65
N SER A 657 0.70 -19.32 -20.57
CA SER A 657 1.16 -19.14 -19.19
C SER A 657 1.82 -20.42 -18.71
N HIS A 658 3.12 -20.35 -18.46
CA HIS A 658 3.91 -21.51 -18.04
C HIS A 658 3.69 -21.85 -16.57
N ILE A 659 3.35 -20.88 -15.74
CA ILE A 659 2.99 -21.08 -14.33
C ILE A 659 2.05 -19.98 -13.88
N THR A 660 1.20 -20.30 -12.91
CA THR A 660 0.30 -19.35 -12.26
C THR A 660 0.74 -19.12 -10.82
N VAL A 661 0.50 -17.91 -10.32
CA VAL A 661 0.90 -17.50 -8.97
C VAL A 661 -0.22 -16.70 -8.30
N PRO A 662 -0.35 -16.78 -6.97
CA PRO A 662 -1.44 -16.12 -6.25
C PRO A 662 -1.31 -14.59 -6.23
N ASP A 663 -0.09 -14.07 -6.28
CA ASP A 663 0.20 -12.64 -6.16
C ASP A 663 1.53 -12.25 -6.85
N ASP A 664 1.78 -10.94 -6.86
CA ASP A 664 2.96 -10.37 -7.50
C ASP A 664 4.27 -10.83 -6.86
N PHE A 665 4.29 -11.03 -5.53
CA PHE A 665 5.49 -11.42 -4.79
C PHE A 665 5.90 -12.84 -5.15
N GLU A 666 4.96 -13.80 -5.18
CA GLU A 666 5.24 -15.16 -5.62
C GLU A 666 5.63 -15.22 -7.11
N GLY A 667 5.13 -14.29 -7.94
CA GLY A 667 5.59 -14.13 -9.32
C GLY A 667 7.05 -13.70 -9.41
N VAL A 668 7.47 -12.68 -8.66
CA VAL A 668 8.88 -12.25 -8.58
C VAL A 668 9.77 -13.35 -8.00
N TYR A 669 9.31 -14.06 -6.97
CA TYR A 669 10.01 -15.22 -6.41
C TYR A 669 10.22 -16.31 -7.47
N THR A 670 9.18 -16.61 -8.26
CA THR A 670 9.24 -17.58 -9.36
C THR A 670 10.19 -17.14 -10.48
N ILE A 671 10.24 -15.84 -10.82
CA ILE A 671 11.24 -15.30 -11.75
C ILE A 671 12.65 -15.64 -11.28
N LEU A 672 12.95 -15.38 -10.00
CA LEU A 672 14.26 -15.66 -9.42
C LEU A 672 14.55 -17.16 -9.33
N GLU A 673 13.55 -18.00 -8.99
CA GLU A 673 13.69 -19.45 -9.04
C GLU A 673 14.05 -19.93 -10.45
N TRP A 674 13.37 -19.43 -11.49
CA TRP A 674 13.70 -19.78 -12.88
C TRP A 674 15.10 -19.32 -13.28
N LEU A 675 15.46 -18.09 -12.95
CA LEU A 675 16.79 -17.55 -13.21
C LEU A 675 17.88 -18.37 -12.54
N SER A 676 17.62 -19.00 -11.38
CA SER A 676 18.61 -19.84 -10.71
C SER A 676 19.11 -21.01 -11.58
N TYR A 677 18.32 -21.49 -12.55
CA TYR A 677 18.70 -22.54 -13.50
C TYR A 677 19.37 -21.99 -14.78
N MET A 678 19.36 -20.67 -14.97
CA MET A 678 19.73 -20.02 -16.22
C MET A 678 21.04 -19.24 -16.10
N PRO A 679 21.89 -19.24 -17.15
CA PRO A 679 23.15 -18.49 -17.13
C PRO A 679 22.89 -16.99 -16.93
N LYS A 680 23.87 -16.29 -16.35
CA LYS A 680 23.78 -14.84 -16.11
C LYS A 680 23.81 -14.00 -17.39
N ASP A 681 24.35 -14.54 -18.48
CA ASP A 681 24.41 -13.95 -19.82
C ASP A 681 24.54 -15.08 -20.87
N ASN A 682 24.41 -14.76 -22.15
CA ASN A 682 24.48 -15.73 -23.25
C ASN A 682 25.90 -16.24 -23.58
N TYR A 683 26.93 -15.75 -22.88
CA TYR A 683 28.32 -16.21 -23.02
C TYR A 683 28.77 -17.10 -21.86
N SER A 684 27.99 -17.15 -20.77
CA SER A 684 28.31 -17.86 -19.55
C SER A 684 27.81 -19.30 -19.56
N PRO A 685 28.52 -20.23 -18.89
CA PRO A 685 28.00 -21.57 -18.66
C PRO A 685 26.78 -21.53 -17.73
N VAL A 686 26.00 -22.61 -17.76
CA VAL A 686 24.88 -22.79 -16.84
C VAL A 686 25.34 -22.75 -15.37
N PRO A 687 24.51 -22.23 -14.45
CA PRO A 687 24.88 -22.07 -13.05
C PRO A 687 24.90 -23.43 -12.32
N ILE A 688 26.07 -24.04 -12.21
CA ILE A 688 26.28 -25.25 -11.40
C ILE A 688 26.38 -24.83 -9.93
N ILE A 689 25.62 -25.49 -9.06
CA ILE A 689 25.68 -25.29 -7.60
C ILE A 689 26.23 -26.54 -6.92
N THR A 690 26.77 -26.40 -5.71
CA THR A 690 27.10 -27.57 -4.90
C THR A 690 25.81 -28.30 -4.54
N PRO A 691 25.62 -29.57 -4.92
CA PRO A 691 24.41 -30.30 -4.61
C PRO A 691 24.34 -30.58 -3.10
N THR A 692 23.14 -30.43 -2.53
CA THR A 692 22.84 -30.94 -1.19
C THR A 692 22.51 -32.43 -1.20
N ASP A 693 22.11 -32.94 -2.38
CA ASP A 693 21.77 -34.35 -2.61
C ASP A 693 23.00 -35.10 -3.18
N PRO A 694 23.53 -36.14 -2.50
CA PRO A 694 24.74 -36.82 -2.95
C PRO A 694 24.59 -37.47 -4.33
N ILE A 695 25.60 -37.30 -5.20
CA ILE A 695 25.57 -37.84 -6.56
C ILE A 695 25.73 -39.38 -6.63
N ASP A 696 26.25 -39.98 -5.57
CA ASP A 696 26.54 -41.41 -5.43
C ASP A 696 25.40 -42.18 -4.75
N ARG A 697 24.29 -41.52 -4.40
CA ARG A 697 23.12 -42.20 -3.83
C ARG A 697 22.41 -43.07 -4.86
N GLU A 698 21.75 -44.12 -4.39
CA GLU A 698 20.84 -44.90 -5.23
C GLU A 698 19.51 -44.17 -5.47
N ILE A 699 18.84 -44.55 -6.56
CA ILE A 699 17.47 -44.12 -6.86
C ILE A 699 16.52 -45.18 -6.29
N GLU A 700 15.77 -44.81 -5.26
CA GLU A 700 14.87 -45.76 -4.57
C GLU A 700 13.55 -45.98 -5.33
N PHE A 701 13.04 -44.96 -6.02
CA PHE A 701 11.86 -45.12 -6.85
C PHE A 701 12.20 -45.80 -8.18
N LEU A 702 11.69 -47.02 -8.37
CA LEU A 702 11.81 -47.75 -9.62
C LEU A 702 10.48 -47.75 -10.39
N PRO A 703 10.45 -47.27 -11.65
CA PRO A 703 9.29 -47.38 -12.52
C PRO A 703 8.75 -48.80 -12.63
N SER A 704 7.43 -48.93 -12.64
CA SER A 704 6.75 -50.21 -12.89
C SER A 704 6.18 -50.27 -14.31
N LYS A 705 5.77 -51.45 -14.77
CA LYS A 705 5.02 -51.58 -16.04
C LYS A 705 3.62 -50.97 -15.96
N ALA A 706 3.03 -50.89 -14.77
CA ALA A 706 1.74 -50.25 -14.57
C ALA A 706 1.90 -48.72 -14.59
N PRO A 707 0.87 -47.96 -15.01
CA PRO A 707 0.90 -46.51 -14.99
C PRO A 707 1.26 -45.94 -13.61
N TYR A 708 2.11 -44.92 -13.61
CA TYR A 708 2.59 -44.20 -12.44
C TYR A 708 2.79 -42.72 -12.77
N ASP A 709 2.87 -41.88 -11.76
CA ASP A 709 3.21 -40.46 -11.95
C ASP A 709 4.70 -40.32 -12.29
N PRO A 710 5.08 -39.84 -13.49
CA PRO A 710 6.48 -39.67 -13.87
C PRO A 710 7.23 -38.76 -12.89
N ARG A 711 6.56 -37.82 -12.19
CA ARG A 711 7.17 -36.95 -11.19
C ARG A 711 7.85 -37.73 -10.07
N TRP A 712 7.36 -38.93 -9.73
CA TRP A 712 7.98 -39.78 -8.72
C TRP A 712 9.35 -40.29 -9.16
N MET A 713 9.49 -40.64 -10.45
CA MET A 713 10.78 -41.03 -11.01
C MET A 713 11.74 -39.83 -11.09
N LEU A 714 11.23 -38.63 -11.36
CA LEU A 714 12.05 -37.43 -11.49
C LEU A 714 12.51 -36.90 -10.11
N ALA A 715 11.58 -36.63 -9.20
CA ALA A 715 11.84 -35.90 -7.95
C ALA A 715 11.78 -36.78 -6.68
N GLY A 716 11.30 -38.02 -6.79
CA GLY A 716 11.01 -38.88 -5.66
C GLY A 716 9.58 -38.71 -5.14
N ARG A 717 9.25 -39.44 -4.07
CA ARG A 717 7.93 -39.40 -3.43
C ARG A 717 8.00 -39.77 -1.95
N PRO A 718 6.97 -39.44 -1.14
CA PRO A 718 6.83 -40.02 0.20
C PRO A 718 6.78 -41.56 0.14
N HIS A 719 7.48 -42.22 1.07
CA HIS A 719 7.52 -43.68 1.11
C HIS A 719 6.12 -44.23 1.46
N PRO A 720 5.57 -45.19 0.68
CA PRO A 720 4.18 -45.64 0.85
C PRO A 720 3.94 -46.40 2.16
N THR A 721 4.91 -47.20 2.63
CA THR A 721 4.77 -48.01 3.85
C THR A 721 5.43 -47.42 5.10
N VAL A 722 6.55 -46.70 4.96
CA VAL A 722 7.28 -46.12 6.09
C VAL A 722 6.96 -44.63 6.19
N LYS A 723 6.10 -44.26 7.14
CA LYS A 723 5.69 -42.86 7.33
C LYS A 723 6.89 -42.00 7.69
N GLY A 724 7.00 -40.84 7.03
CA GLY A 724 8.06 -39.85 7.28
C GLY A 724 9.37 -40.13 6.53
N THR A 725 9.46 -41.21 5.76
CA THR A 725 10.62 -41.51 4.91
C THR A 725 10.36 -41.08 3.47
N TRP A 726 11.41 -40.68 2.76
CA TRP A 726 11.35 -40.22 1.37
C TRP A 726 11.98 -41.26 0.45
N GLN A 727 11.28 -41.67 -0.61
CA GLN A 727 11.85 -42.46 -1.70
C GLN A 727 12.45 -41.53 -2.73
N SER A 728 13.76 -41.61 -2.92
CA SER A 728 14.52 -40.74 -3.82
C SER A 728 14.18 -40.97 -5.31
N GLY A 729 14.25 -39.88 -6.09
CA GLY A 729 14.09 -39.89 -7.55
C GLY A 729 15.44 -39.75 -8.28
N PHE A 730 15.39 -39.54 -9.60
CA PHE A 730 16.57 -39.40 -10.46
C PHE A 730 17.32 -38.09 -10.27
N PHE A 731 16.61 -36.97 -10.08
CA PHE A 731 17.18 -35.64 -9.90
C PHE A 731 17.38 -35.29 -8.42
N ASP A 732 18.14 -34.22 -8.18
CA ASP A 732 18.39 -33.69 -6.85
C ASP A 732 17.05 -33.37 -6.15
N GLN A 733 16.92 -33.76 -4.89
CA GLN A 733 15.70 -33.53 -4.11
C GLN A 733 15.27 -32.06 -4.13
N ASN A 734 13.97 -31.81 -4.34
CA ASN A 734 13.35 -30.48 -4.42
C ASN A 734 13.87 -29.58 -5.57
N SER A 735 14.57 -30.14 -6.57
CA SER A 735 15.06 -29.36 -7.72
C SER A 735 14.12 -29.36 -8.92
N PHE A 736 13.22 -30.34 -9.07
CA PHE A 736 12.30 -30.38 -10.20
C PHE A 736 11.22 -29.29 -10.09
N LYS A 737 11.17 -28.41 -11.10
CA LYS A 737 10.22 -27.31 -11.24
C LYS A 737 9.46 -27.47 -12.55
N GLU A 738 8.24 -27.98 -12.44
CA GLU A 738 7.34 -28.20 -13.57
C GLU A 738 6.81 -26.89 -14.15
N ILE A 739 6.56 -26.88 -15.45
CA ILE A 739 5.94 -25.77 -16.18
C ILE A 739 4.90 -26.31 -17.17
N MET A 740 3.89 -25.48 -17.46
CA MET A 740 2.77 -25.77 -18.37
C MET A 740 1.94 -26.99 -17.94
N GLU A 741 1.89 -27.28 -16.63
CA GLU A 741 1.27 -28.48 -16.06
C GLU A 741 -0.12 -28.85 -16.63
N PRO A 742 -1.10 -27.93 -16.76
CA PRO A 742 -2.43 -28.33 -17.23
C PRO A 742 -2.56 -28.43 -18.76
N TRP A 743 -1.54 -28.03 -19.52
CA TRP A 743 -1.58 -28.08 -20.99
C TRP A 743 -0.82 -29.29 -21.50
N ALA A 744 -1.47 -30.11 -22.34
CA ALA A 744 -0.88 -31.30 -22.93
C ALA A 744 -0.23 -32.23 -21.87
N GLN A 745 -1.00 -32.52 -20.81
CA GLN A 745 -0.62 -33.33 -19.63
C GLN A 745 -0.07 -34.74 -19.94
N THR A 746 -0.15 -35.20 -21.19
CA THR A 746 0.54 -36.41 -21.67
C THR A 746 2.07 -36.28 -21.61
N VAL A 747 2.59 -35.07 -21.51
CA VAL A 747 4.02 -34.77 -21.35
C VAL A 747 4.23 -33.88 -20.13
N VAL A 748 5.20 -34.24 -19.31
CA VAL A 748 5.64 -33.46 -18.15
C VAL A 748 6.92 -32.72 -18.53
N THR A 749 6.92 -31.40 -18.40
CA THR A 749 8.09 -30.57 -18.75
C THR A 749 8.51 -29.69 -17.60
N GLY A 750 9.82 -29.48 -17.44
CA GLY A 750 10.33 -28.70 -16.31
C GLY A 750 11.82 -28.46 -16.36
N ARG A 751 12.35 -27.93 -15.26
CA ARG A 751 13.79 -27.82 -15.00
C ARG A 751 14.13 -28.62 -13.75
N ALA A 752 15.31 -29.23 -13.69
CA ALA A 752 15.82 -29.91 -12.51
C ALA A 752 17.32 -29.72 -12.38
N ARG A 753 17.90 -30.23 -11.29
CA ARG A 753 19.35 -30.37 -11.16
C ARG A 753 19.74 -31.84 -11.03
N LEU A 754 20.84 -32.21 -11.67
CA LEU A 754 21.48 -33.51 -11.53
C LEU A 754 22.90 -33.29 -11.01
N GLY A 755 23.13 -33.59 -9.74
CA GLY A 755 24.40 -33.28 -9.07
C GLY A 755 24.73 -31.80 -9.11
N GLY A 756 23.72 -30.94 -8.97
CA GLY A 756 23.86 -29.49 -9.02
C GLY A 756 23.87 -28.89 -10.43
N ILE A 757 23.94 -29.69 -11.49
CA ILE A 757 23.93 -29.23 -12.90
C ILE A 757 22.48 -29.00 -13.35
N PRO A 758 22.09 -27.77 -13.73
CA PRO A 758 20.71 -27.50 -14.14
C PRO A 758 20.44 -28.01 -15.57
N VAL A 759 19.31 -28.68 -15.77
CA VAL A 759 18.89 -29.24 -17.06
C VAL A 759 17.40 -29.04 -17.30
N GLY A 760 17.02 -28.98 -18.59
CA GLY A 760 15.62 -29.12 -19.00
C GLY A 760 15.20 -30.58 -19.01
N VAL A 761 13.99 -30.87 -18.54
CA VAL A 761 13.46 -32.23 -18.37
C VAL A 761 12.17 -32.37 -19.14
N ILE A 762 12.04 -33.47 -19.88
CA ILE A 762 10.82 -33.88 -20.58
C ILE A 762 10.59 -35.35 -20.23
N ALA A 763 9.43 -35.66 -19.69
CA ALA A 763 8.99 -37.02 -19.37
C ALA A 763 7.58 -37.26 -19.93
N VAL A 764 7.21 -38.51 -20.10
CA VAL A 764 5.89 -38.91 -20.63
C VAL A 764 5.01 -39.37 -19.48
N GLU A 765 3.80 -38.81 -19.39
CA GLU A 765 2.77 -39.27 -18.46
C GLU A 765 2.26 -40.65 -18.91
N THR A 766 2.24 -41.59 -17.98
CA THR A 766 1.88 -42.99 -18.29
C THR A 766 0.44 -43.31 -17.97
N ARG A 767 -0.19 -42.49 -17.12
CA ARG A 767 -1.62 -42.56 -16.84
C ARG A 767 -2.41 -42.00 -18.01
N THR A 768 -3.62 -42.49 -18.18
CA THR A 768 -4.59 -41.86 -19.05
C THR A 768 -4.94 -40.49 -18.47
N VAL A 769 -4.94 -39.47 -19.33
CA VAL A 769 -5.24 -38.09 -18.98
C VAL A 769 -6.60 -37.73 -19.54
N GLU A 770 -7.40 -37.01 -18.76
CA GLU A 770 -8.66 -36.42 -19.20
C GLU A 770 -8.49 -34.91 -19.37
N MET A 771 -8.64 -34.43 -20.60
CA MET A 771 -8.63 -33.01 -20.91
C MET A 771 -10.07 -32.53 -21.14
N VAL A 772 -10.48 -31.53 -20.36
CA VAL A 772 -11.77 -30.85 -20.52
C VAL A 772 -11.61 -29.63 -21.42
N VAL A 773 -12.25 -29.66 -22.59
CA VAL A 773 -12.35 -28.51 -23.49
C VAL A 773 -13.61 -27.73 -23.11
N PRO A 774 -13.51 -26.45 -22.71
CA PRO A 774 -14.66 -25.64 -22.35
C PRO A 774 -15.57 -25.38 -23.57
N ALA A 775 -16.86 -25.19 -23.33
CA ALA A 775 -17.78 -24.73 -24.36
C ALA A 775 -17.43 -23.30 -24.80
N ASP A 776 -17.61 -22.98 -26.08
CA ASP A 776 -17.53 -21.61 -26.58
C ASP A 776 -18.86 -20.88 -26.33
N PRO A 777 -18.93 -19.87 -25.44
CA PRO A 777 -20.17 -19.14 -25.17
C PRO A 777 -20.72 -18.38 -26.39
N ALA A 778 -19.88 -18.10 -27.40
CA ALA A 778 -20.32 -17.45 -28.63
C ALA A 778 -21.11 -18.41 -29.54
N ASN A 779 -20.94 -19.73 -29.39
CA ASN A 779 -21.70 -20.73 -30.13
C ASN A 779 -22.71 -21.42 -29.21
N LEU A 780 -24.01 -21.18 -29.45
CA LEU A 780 -25.09 -21.72 -28.61
C LEU A 780 -25.18 -23.26 -28.62
N ASP A 781 -24.67 -23.90 -29.68
CA ASP A 781 -24.66 -25.35 -29.81
C ASP A 781 -23.37 -25.98 -29.24
N SER A 782 -22.45 -25.16 -28.69
CA SER A 782 -21.21 -25.66 -28.10
C SER A 782 -21.46 -26.19 -26.70
N GLU A 783 -20.98 -27.40 -26.44
CA GLU A 783 -20.96 -28.02 -25.11
C GLU A 783 -19.52 -28.31 -24.69
N ALA A 784 -19.28 -28.40 -23.37
CA ALA A 784 -17.99 -28.79 -22.85
C ALA A 784 -17.71 -30.26 -23.20
N LYS A 785 -16.50 -30.56 -23.68
CA LYS A 785 -16.12 -31.90 -24.12
C LYS A 785 -15.01 -32.44 -23.26
N VAL A 786 -15.13 -33.69 -22.82
CA VAL A 786 -14.02 -34.42 -22.19
C VAL A 786 -13.37 -35.28 -23.26
N SER A 787 -12.08 -35.06 -23.47
CA SER A 787 -11.24 -35.85 -24.36
C SER A 787 -10.27 -36.68 -23.52
N VAL A 788 -10.19 -37.97 -23.85
CA VAL A 788 -9.33 -38.93 -23.15
C VAL A 788 -8.08 -39.14 -23.99
N GLU A 789 -6.93 -38.72 -23.45
CA GLU A 789 -5.63 -38.92 -24.05
C GLU A 789 -4.92 -40.08 -23.35
N GLY A 790 -4.68 -41.15 -24.08
CA GLY A 790 -4.03 -42.35 -23.55
C GLY A 790 -3.13 -43.00 -24.59
N ARG A 791 -2.23 -43.86 -24.11
CA ARG A 791 -1.40 -44.68 -24.99
C ARG A 791 -2.32 -45.62 -25.78
N ARG A 792 -2.42 -45.44 -27.10
CA ARG A 792 -3.00 -46.48 -27.97
C ARG A 792 -2.15 -47.73 -27.76
N GLU A 793 -2.72 -48.76 -27.15
CA GLU A 793 -2.15 -50.10 -27.27
C GLU A 793 -2.11 -50.41 -28.76
N SER A 794 -0.90 -50.44 -29.33
CA SER A 794 -0.69 -51.09 -30.61
C SER A 794 -1.08 -52.54 -30.39
N SER A 795 -2.31 -52.89 -30.72
CA SER A 795 -2.73 -54.27 -30.87
C SER A 795 -1.76 -54.91 -31.83
N GLY A 796 -0.90 -55.78 -31.30
CA GLY A 796 0.07 -56.52 -32.09
C GLY A 796 -0.67 -57.28 -33.18
N ARG A 797 -0.43 -56.89 -34.44
CA ARG A 797 -0.35 -57.89 -35.49
C ARG A 797 1.05 -58.49 -35.39
N ALA A 798 1.13 -59.59 -34.65
CA ALA A 798 2.19 -60.57 -34.79
C ALA A 798 2.08 -61.24 -36.17
#